data_AF-A0A1J4WYN7-F1
#
_entry.id   AF-A0A1J4WYN7-F1
#
_cell.length_a   1.000
_cell.length_b   1.000
_cell.length_c   1.000
_cell.angle_alpha   90.00
_cell.angle_beta   90.00
_cell.angle_gamma   90.00
#
_symmetry.space_group_name_H-M   'P 1'
#
loop_
_entity.id
_entity.type
_entity.pdbx_description
1 polymer ?
#
loop_
_entity_poly.entity_id
_entity_poly.type
_entity_poly.pdbx_seq_one_letter_code
_entity_poly.pdbx_strand_id
1 'polypeptide(L)'
;MDQIKVTPALAAVVIAFSLLLFGLKFWADGEAFGTDAPTNIVVTPAGDLAVVVGHEMLVGTPDKVETIYDLSDFGAPFVLGDVRFFPNGELLIRQGEDVRSFMHNLRAYGRDDHRGEAVLEEVGTLARCNLTTKDCRPVAPNLRFPTSPFWVEIDPKDETLFVSAPEEHRIFKYAPDGTLLAMQDRGLAFPNQLLLRDGKLYNANTNYNEIAILDPSTQGFGKKLQTVSVKGLVPTLDDFTGVIWTLGLAPVGDEWWVLVKGDGMVGGPILRFDQDWKFLAPIELPERSDTMALTVFGDRVVVADIELRRVLQFRPDGAALPDLAWPELTARLKAAQARNAFYNMVGSNILFGFVLLFLGLLLWAIKQKRAMEAAAGAVGTVGPPQPIPALAEKVTLGSSIWLALVVVIAWMIGVLNLIGLLTVLFVYFLIDQSSTILNWVSALAALRVVFFFWLGSKVLKRIEKRQQQPTPPAPRATIEDPRSRQGRALGHFGQKAQGYFLAFAVLGLTILAATRLPDLGENGPYFIVGGAIVSLLIFWMTHRRSHHLASKDQTAAHPQPGTTGFYWIGIETWQRRLRFGVATGLFLVWAWIWAWLGIVEVTRTTPVGHHEIPLMALAISTLIFATHFFKTALYRLGVGDGQVVMLHPWNRTSVADFDQIILSDQAIQVGDGHIHLGLFPWQEIARHLMPKMARAKRVPHREMRRLWWRDNGVEVMLMLALGLGGLLLFAVY
;
A
#
# COMPACT_ATOMS: atom_id res chain seq x y z
N MET A 1 -15.48 31.82 -13.84
CA MET A 1 -15.36 30.37 -13.59
C MET A 1 -16.67 29.96 -12.97
N ASP A 2 -17.58 29.41 -13.77
CA ASP A 2 -18.82 28.86 -13.23
C ASP A 2 -18.46 27.59 -12.45
N GLN A 3 -18.74 27.61 -11.16
CA GLN A 3 -18.47 26.49 -10.27
C GLN A 3 -19.27 25.29 -10.76
N ILE A 4 -18.61 24.13 -10.89
CA ILE A 4 -19.29 22.85 -11.11
C ILE A 4 -20.29 22.69 -9.96
N LYS A 5 -21.57 22.86 -10.25
CA LYS A 5 -22.63 22.65 -9.26
C LYS A 5 -22.78 21.16 -9.04
N VAL A 6 -21.99 20.61 -8.11
CA VAL A 6 -22.26 19.28 -7.58
C VAL A 6 -23.63 19.35 -6.93
N THR A 7 -24.58 18.58 -7.44
CA THR A 7 -25.90 18.54 -6.82
C THR A 7 -25.73 18.01 -5.40
N PRO A 8 -26.36 18.63 -4.38
CA PRO A 8 -26.28 18.15 -3.01
C PRO A 8 -26.60 16.65 -2.88
N ALA A 9 -27.50 16.13 -3.73
CA ALA A 9 -27.84 14.72 -3.80
C ALA A 9 -26.65 13.83 -4.19
N LEU A 10 -25.86 14.19 -5.20
CA LEU A 10 -24.68 13.40 -5.55
C LEU A 10 -23.63 13.45 -4.45
N ALA A 11 -23.36 14.64 -3.90
CA ALA A 11 -22.41 14.77 -2.79
C ALA A 11 -22.84 13.87 -1.61
N ALA A 12 -24.13 13.85 -1.28
CA ALA A 12 -24.68 12.97 -0.25
C ALA A 12 -24.46 11.48 -0.56
N VAL A 13 -24.69 11.04 -1.81
CA VAL A 13 -24.44 9.64 -2.22
C VAL A 13 -22.96 9.26 -2.11
N VAL A 14 -22.05 10.14 -2.53
CA VAL A 14 -20.60 9.91 -2.45
C VAL A 14 -20.15 9.80 -1.00
N ILE A 15 -20.61 10.72 -0.16
CA ILE A 15 -20.31 10.71 1.28
C ILE A 15 -20.86 9.43 1.90
N ALA A 16 -22.13 9.10 1.66
CA ALA A 16 -22.75 7.89 2.20
C ALA A 16 -22.02 6.60 1.79
N PHE A 17 -21.64 6.46 0.52
CA PHE A 17 -20.90 5.29 0.05
C PHE A 17 -19.46 5.26 0.59
N SER A 18 -18.81 6.42 0.71
CA SER A 18 -17.48 6.51 1.34
C SER A 18 -17.55 6.09 2.80
N LEU A 19 -18.54 6.58 3.55
CA LEU A 19 -18.78 6.18 4.94
C LEU A 19 -19.07 4.69 5.06
N LEU A 20 -19.84 4.11 4.12
CA LEU A 20 -20.11 2.67 4.08
C LEU A 20 -18.83 1.86 3.86
N LEU A 21 -17.99 2.24 2.89
CA LEU A 21 -16.72 1.56 2.65
C LEU A 21 -15.76 1.72 3.83
N PHE A 22 -15.70 2.91 4.45
CA PHE A 22 -14.90 3.10 5.66
C PHE A 22 -15.41 2.22 6.80
N GLY A 23 -16.72 2.21 7.04
CA GLY A 23 -17.35 1.35 8.04
C GLY A 23 -17.05 -0.12 7.80
N LEU A 24 -17.11 -0.59 6.55
CA LEU A 24 -16.77 -1.96 6.20
C LEU A 24 -15.28 -2.26 6.40
N LYS A 25 -14.38 -1.31 6.13
CA LYS A 25 -12.94 -1.45 6.39
C LYS A 25 -12.67 -1.60 7.89
N PHE A 26 -13.21 -0.69 8.70
CA PHE A 26 -13.07 -0.74 10.15
C PHE A 26 -13.69 -2.00 10.74
N TRP A 27 -14.84 -2.44 10.23
CA TRP A 27 -15.44 -3.71 10.63
C TRP A 27 -14.53 -4.89 10.27
N ALA A 28 -14.03 -4.99 9.03
CA ALA A 28 -13.15 -6.07 8.61
C ALA A 28 -11.86 -6.10 9.43
N ASP A 29 -11.24 -4.94 9.69
CA ASP A 29 -10.07 -4.86 10.56
C ASP A 29 -10.40 -5.29 11.99
N GLY A 30 -11.52 -4.82 12.55
CA GLY A 30 -11.99 -5.20 13.87
C GLY A 30 -12.21 -6.71 14.01
N GLU A 31 -12.84 -7.33 13.01
CA GLU A 31 -12.99 -8.79 12.95
C GLU A 31 -11.66 -9.53 12.76
N ALA A 32 -10.73 -8.96 11.98
CA ALA A 32 -9.39 -9.53 11.79
C ALA A 32 -8.57 -9.51 13.09
N PHE A 33 -8.67 -8.43 13.86
CA PHE A 33 -8.05 -8.31 15.20
C PHE A 33 -8.77 -9.17 16.24
N GLY A 34 -10.09 -9.32 16.14
CA GLY A 34 -10.90 -10.12 17.05
C GLY A 34 -10.83 -11.63 16.83
N THR A 35 -10.11 -12.11 15.81
CA THR A 35 -9.89 -13.56 15.67
C THR A 35 -8.99 -14.07 16.78
N ASP A 36 -9.33 -15.23 17.32
CA ASP A 36 -8.52 -15.92 18.32
C ASP A 36 -7.02 -15.98 17.98
N ALA A 37 -6.19 -15.60 18.92
CA ALA A 37 -4.74 -15.63 18.83
C ALA A 37 -4.18 -15.99 20.23
N PRO A 38 -2.96 -16.53 20.33
CA PRO A 38 -2.35 -16.76 21.63
C PRO A 38 -2.00 -15.41 22.24
N THR A 39 -2.70 -15.00 23.30
CA THR A 39 -2.50 -13.69 23.95
C THR A 39 -1.60 -13.81 25.16
N ASN A 40 -1.84 -14.85 25.98
CA ASN A 40 -1.11 -15.08 27.23
C ASN A 40 -0.52 -16.49 27.23
N ILE A 41 0.69 -16.59 27.76
CA ILE A 41 1.35 -17.87 28.06
C ILE A 41 2.00 -17.78 29.43
N VAL A 42 1.68 -18.73 30.30
CA VAL A 42 2.13 -18.75 31.70
C VAL A 42 2.34 -20.18 32.15
N VAL A 43 3.26 -20.41 33.07
CA VAL A 43 3.49 -21.73 33.66
C VAL A 43 2.69 -21.85 34.95
N THR A 44 1.96 -22.95 35.11
CA THR A 44 1.19 -23.25 36.32
C THR A 44 2.13 -23.61 37.48
N PRO A 45 1.68 -23.57 38.74
CA PRO A 45 2.49 -24.03 39.88
C PRO A 45 2.88 -25.51 39.79
N ALA A 46 2.13 -26.31 39.03
CA ALA A 46 2.44 -27.71 38.76
C ALA A 46 3.56 -27.88 37.71
N GLY A 47 3.97 -26.79 37.04
CA GLY A 47 4.98 -26.80 35.99
C GLY A 47 4.42 -27.02 34.59
N ASP A 48 3.10 -27.04 34.40
CA ASP A 48 2.46 -27.16 33.08
C ASP A 48 2.40 -25.80 32.37
N LEU A 49 2.38 -25.80 31.04
CA LEU A 49 2.18 -24.58 30.25
C LEU A 49 0.68 -24.34 30.08
N ALA A 50 0.24 -23.12 30.38
CA ALA A 50 -1.10 -22.63 30.04
C ALA A 50 -1.00 -21.63 28.87
N VAL A 51 -1.77 -21.87 27.81
CA VAL A 51 -1.87 -21.01 26.63
C VAL A 51 -3.31 -20.52 26.49
N VAL A 52 -3.51 -19.21 26.52
CA VAL A 52 -4.83 -18.58 26.34
C VAL A 52 -5.04 -18.23 24.86
N VAL A 53 -6.13 -18.74 24.28
CA VAL A 53 -6.53 -18.49 22.89
C VAL A 53 -8.02 -18.15 22.84
N GLY A 54 -8.34 -16.86 22.69
CA GLY A 54 -9.72 -16.38 22.76
C GLY A 54 -10.31 -16.58 24.17
N HIS A 55 -11.36 -17.39 24.27
CA HIS A 55 -12.00 -17.76 25.53
C HIS A 55 -11.54 -19.13 26.07
N GLU A 56 -10.64 -19.86 25.40
CA GLU A 56 -10.16 -21.14 25.94
C GLU A 56 -8.71 -21.03 26.43
N MET A 57 -8.45 -21.64 27.59
CA MET A 57 -7.12 -21.85 28.14
C MET A 57 -6.75 -23.33 28.04
N LEU A 58 -5.73 -23.62 27.24
CA LEU A 58 -5.19 -24.96 27.06
C LEU A 58 -4.03 -25.14 28.03
N VAL A 59 -4.11 -26.13 28.92
CA VAL A 59 -3.08 -26.45 29.91
C VAL A 59 -2.48 -27.81 29.59
N GLY A 60 -1.16 -27.88 29.49
CA GLY A 60 -0.49 -29.12 29.09
C GLY A 60 1.01 -29.19 29.33
N THR A 61 1.53 -30.38 29.07
CA THR A 61 2.96 -30.69 29.05
C THR A 61 3.56 -30.33 27.69
N PRO A 62 4.89 -30.40 27.50
CA PRO A 62 5.49 -30.11 26.19
C PRO A 62 4.90 -30.90 25.01
N ASP A 63 4.37 -32.10 25.27
CA ASP A 63 3.97 -33.04 24.22
C ASP A 63 2.45 -33.07 23.98
N LYS A 64 1.63 -32.71 24.98
CA LYS A 64 0.16 -32.79 24.87
C LYS A 64 -0.57 -31.80 25.77
N VAL A 65 -1.77 -31.45 25.34
CA VAL A 65 -2.78 -30.81 26.19
C VAL A 65 -3.29 -31.83 27.19
N GLU A 66 -3.32 -31.47 28.47
CA GLU A 66 -3.93 -32.28 29.53
C GLU A 66 -5.39 -31.87 29.74
N THR A 67 -5.65 -30.55 29.78
CA THR A 67 -6.98 -30.00 30.03
C THR A 67 -7.22 -28.74 29.20
N ILE A 68 -8.44 -28.55 28.72
CA ILE A 68 -8.91 -27.31 28.11
C ILE A 68 -9.99 -26.73 29.01
N TYR A 69 -9.84 -25.47 29.39
CA TYR A 69 -10.83 -24.74 30.18
C TYR A 69 -11.49 -23.66 29.31
N ASP A 70 -12.81 -23.64 29.27
CA ASP A 70 -13.56 -22.49 28.75
C ASP A 70 -13.60 -21.39 29.82
N LEU A 71 -12.95 -20.27 29.55
CA LEU A 71 -12.86 -19.14 30.46
C LEU A 71 -14.18 -18.40 30.65
N SER A 72 -15.14 -18.60 29.74
CA SER A 72 -16.53 -18.15 29.90
C SER A 72 -17.19 -18.78 31.13
N ASP A 73 -16.82 -20.02 31.48
CA ASP A 73 -17.32 -20.70 32.68
C ASP A 73 -16.85 -20.01 33.97
N PHE A 74 -15.76 -19.24 33.90
CA PHE A 74 -15.26 -18.42 35.00
C PHE A 74 -15.73 -16.97 34.92
N GLY A 75 -16.74 -16.66 34.09
CA GLY A 75 -17.23 -15.30 33.88
C GLY A 75 -16.25 -14.40 33.11
N ALA A 76 -15.31 -14.99 32.36
CA ALA A 76 -14.33 -14.30 31.54
C ALA A 76 -14.44 -14.74 30.06
N PRO A 77 -15.55 -14.44 29.38
CA PRO A 77 -15.75 -14.83 27.97
C PRO A 77 -14.76 -14.16 27.00
N PHE A 78 -14.00 -13.17 27.49
CA PHE A 78 -12.90 -12.56 26.79
C PHE A 78 -11.79 -12.19 27.78
N VAL A 79 -10.54 -12.53 27.46
CA VAL A 79 -9.40 -12.24 28.33
C VAL A 79 -8.81 -10.87 27.99
N LEU A 80 -9.18 -9.87 28.77
CA LEU A 80 -8.55 -8.54 28.75
C LEU A 80 -7.43 -8.50 29.78
N GLY A 81 -6.19 -8.36 29.32
CA GLY A 81 -5.02 -8.29 30.19
C GLY A 81 -4.49 -9.68 30.56
N ASP A 82 -3.87 -9.75 31.72
CA ASP A 82 -3.04 -10.88 32.10
C ASP A 82 -3.79 -11.99 32.86
N VAL A 83 -3.24 -13.20 32.82
CA VAL A 83 -3.67 -14.34 33.64
C VAL A 83 -2.51 -14.84 34.48
N ARG A 84 -2.77 -15.17 35.74
CA ARG A 84 -1.76 -15.68 36.67
C ARG A 84 -2.32 -16.80 37.52
N PHE A 85 -1.43 -17.60 38.09
CA PHE A 85 -1.81 -18.65 39.02
C PHE A 85 -1.29 -18.33 40.41
N PHE A 86 -2.14 -18.49 41.41
CA PHE A 86 -1.71 -18.49 42.81
C PHE A 86 -0.89 -19.75 43.09
N PRO A 87 -0.04 -19.77 44.14
CA PRO A 87 0.75 -20.96 44.50
C PRO A 87 -0.08 -22.24 44.71
N ASN A 88 -1.35 -22.10 45.09
CA ASN A 88 -2.28 -23.21 45.27
C ASN A 88 -2.94 -23.71 43.96
N GLY A 89 -2.58 -23.16 42.81
CA GLY A 89 -3.11 -23.55 41.49
C GLY A 89 -4.42 -22.86 41.09
N GLU A 90 -4.97 -21.97 41.92
CA GLU A 90 -6.15 -21.18 41.54
C GLU A 90 -5.78 -20.13 40.49
N LEU A 91 -6.68 -19.91 39.53
CA LEU A 91 -6.52 -18.97 38.42
C LEU A 91 -6.93 -17.57 38.88
N LEU A 92 -6.05 -16.59 38.68
CA LEU A 92 -6.37 -15.17 38.73
C LEU A 92 -6.72 -14.68 37.33
N ILE A 93 -7.95 -14.20 37.15
CA ILE A 93 -8.46 -13.71 35.86
C ILE A 93 -9.44 -12.55 36.08
N ARG A 94 -9.54 -11.64 35.11
CA ARG A 94 -10.58 -10.61 35.12
C ARG A 94 -11.88 -11.19 34.58
N GLN A 95 -12.95 -11.06 35.36
CA GLN A 95 -14.31 -11.36 34.93
C GLN A 95 -14.92 -10.13 34.25
N GLY A 96 -15.92 -10.36 33.40
CA GLY A 96 -16.70 -9.32 32.72
C GLY A 96 -16.61 -9.41 31.19
N GLU A 97 -17.47 -8.63 30.53
CA GLU A 97 -17.49 -8.53 29.07
C GLU A 97 -16.51 -7.46 28.57
N ASP A 98 -16.04 -7.62 27.33
CA ASP A 98 -15.36 -6.53 26.63
C ASP A 98 -16.36 -5.46 26.19
N VAL A 99 -16.64 -4.49 27.06
CA VAL A 99 -17.55 -3.38 26.71
C VAL A 99 -16.87 -2.24 25.97
N ARG A 100 -15.63 -2.45 25.46
CA ARG A 100 -14.92 -1.38 24.73
C ARG A 100 -15.74 -0.96 23.52
N SER A 101 -16.37 0.21 23.65
CA SER A 101 -17.11 0.82 22.54
C SER A 101 -16.15 1.13 21.38
N PHE A 102 -16.69 1.26 20.18
CA PHE A 102 -15.93 1.73 19.01
C PHE A 102 -15.12 3.01 19.31
N MET A 103 -15.70 3.94 20.08
CA MET A 103 -15.02 5.17 20.49
C MET A 103 -13.86 4.91 21.45
N HIS A 104 -13.97 3.92 22.33
CA HIS A 104 -12.88 3.51 23.22
C HIS A 104 -11.72 2.91 22.42
N ASN A 105 -12.00 2.06 21.43
CA ASN A 105 -10.96 1.51 20.55
C ASN A 105 -10.24 2.61 19.73
N LEU A 106 -10.99 3.61 19.24
CA LEU A 106 -10.40 4.73 18.51
C LEU A 106 -9.51 5.62 19.40
N ARG A 107 -9.88 5.81 20.68
CA ARG A 107 -9.08 6.54 21.67
C ARG A 107 -7.83 5.75 22.09
N ALA A 108 -7.98 4.46 22.37
CA ALA A 108 -6.86 3.56 22.66
C ALA A 108 -5.84 3.55 21.51
N TYR A 109 -6.31 3.61 20.26
CA TYR A 109 -5.44 3.78 19.08
C TYR A 109 -4.69 5.13 19.08
N GLY A 110 -5.36 6.22 19.49
CA GLY A 110 -4.77 7.56 19.59
C GLY A 110 -3.76 7.72 20.73
N ARG A 111 -3.80 6.85 21.75
CA ARG A 111 -2.96 6.93 22.97
C ARG A 111 -3.03 8.30 23.65
N ASP A 112 -4.21 8.90 23.67
CA ASP A 112 -4.43 10.17 24.38
C ASP A 112 -4.12 9.98 25.87
N ASP A 113 -3.36 10.92 26.46
CA ASP A 113 -2.96 10.88 27.87
C ASP A 113 -4.21 11.08 28.76
N HIS A 114 -4.83 9.99 29.20
CA HIS A 114 -6.09 9.98 29.97
C HIS A 114 -5.90 10.33 31.45
N ARG A 115 -4.85 11.08 31.81
CA ARG A 115 -4.66 11.57 33.19
C ARG A 115 -5.79 12.52 33.60
N GLY A 116 -6.89 11.97 34.12
CA GLY A 116 -7.96 12.71 34.80
C GLY A 116 -9.39 12.43 34.36
N GLU A 117 -9.64 11.73 33.24
CA GLU A 117 -10.99 11.26 32.92
C GLU A 117 -11.20 9.89 33.57
N ALA A 118 -11.85 9.88 34.73
CA ALA A 118 -12.33 8.65 35.33
C ALA A 118 -13.38 8.03 34.38
N VAL A 119 -12.97 7.03 33.59
CA VAL A 119 -13.90 6.16 32.87
C VAL A 119 -14.63 5.34 33.94
N LEU A 120 -15.78 5.87 34.39
CA LEU A 120 -16.54 5.44 35.57
C LEU A 120 -17.48 4.26 35.30
N GLU A 121 -17.41 3.59 34.15
CA GLU A 121 -18.18 2.38 33.95
C GLU A 121 -17.38 1.19 34.53
N GLU A 122 -17.93 0.58 35.58
CA GLU A 122 -17.35 -0.62 36.23
C GLU A 122 -17.48 -1.80 35.25
N VAL A 123 -16.37 -2.21 34.64
CA VAL A 123 -16.35 -3.33 33.68
C VAL A 123 -15.61 -4.50 34.29
N GLY A 124 -16.22 -5.11 35.30
CA GLY A 124 -15.77 -6.37 35.86
C GLY A 124 -14.79 -6.27 37.03
N THR A 125 -14.40 -7.45 37.53
CA THR A 125 -13.60 -7.63 38.75
C THR A 125 -12.50 -8.65 38.51
N LEU A 126 -11.31 -8.47 39.11
CA LEU A 126 -10.41 -9.63 39.25
C LEU A 126 -11.09 -10.68 40.12
N ALA A 127 -10.94 -11.94 39.74
CA ALA A 127 -11.43 -13.07 40.48
C ALA A 127 -10.37 -14.17 40.58
N ARG A 128 -10.43 -14.88 41.69
CA ARG A 128 -9.67 -16.10 41.97
C ARG A 128 -10.62 -17.27 41.77
N CYS A 129 -10.29 -18.12 40.81
CA CYS A 129 -11.15 -19.20 40.35
C CYS A 129 -10.48 -20.54 40.60
N ASN A 130 -11.23 -21.45 41.21
CA ASN A 130 -10.83 -22.85 41.32
C ASN A 130 -11.11 -23.55 39.99
N LEU A 131 -10.06 -24.03 39.31
CA LEU A 131 -10.20 -24.66 37.99
C LEU A 131 -11.05 -25.94 38.00
N THR A 132 -11.07 -26.67 39.12
CA THR A 132 -11.79 -27.95 39.24
C THR A 132 -13.28 -27.71 39.52
N THR A 133 -13.61 -26.85 40.49
CA THR A 133 -15.00 -26.60 40.88
C THR A 133 -15.68 -25.53 40.05
N LYS A 134 -14.89 -24.71 39.32
CA LYS A 134 -15.33 -23.51 38.61
C LYS A 134 -15.89 -22.41 39.50
N ASP A 135 -15.67 -22.50 40.81
CA ASP A 135 -16.05 -21.46 41.73
C ASP A 135 -15.06 -20.28 41.66
N CYS A 136 -15.60 -19.10 41.40
CA CYS A 136 -14.84 -17.85 41.38
C CYS A 136 -15.25 -16.97 42.56
N ARG A 137 -14.26 -16.40 43.24
CA ARG A 137 -14.45 -15.36 44.26
C ARG A 137 -13.73 -14.09 43.83
N PRO A 138 -14.31 -12.90 44.04
CA PRO A 138 -13.64 -11.66 43.70
C PRO A 138 -12.36 -11.53 44.52
N VAL A 139 -11.30 -11.10 43.85
CA VAL A 139 -10.04 -10.68 44.47
C VAL A 139 -10.12 -9.17 44.52
N ALA A 140 -10.08 -8.62 45.73
CA ALA A 140 -10.28 -7.19 45.90
C ALA A 140 -11.64 -6.72 45.36
N PRO A 141 -12.77 -7.05 46.03
CA PRO A 141 -14.10 -6.62 45.55
C PRO A 141 -14.25 -5.09 45.42
N ASN A 142 -13.38 -4.32 46.09
CA ASN A 142 -13.31 -2.85 45.98
C ASN A 142 -12.35 -2.36 44.89
N LEU A 143 -11.61 -3.26 44.24
CA LEU A 143 -10.68 -2.92 43.17
C LEU A 143 -11.45 -2.70 41.88
N ARG A 144 -11.52 -1.43 41.50
CA ARG A 144 -12.03 -1.04 40.19
C ARG A 144 -10.94 -1.24 39.17
N PHE A 145 -11.18 -2.17 38.24
CA PHE A 145 -10.31 -2.30 37.08
C PHE A 145 -10.61 -1.20 36.07
N PRO A 146 -9.57 -0.61 35.45
CA PRO A 146 -9.77 0.13 34.22
C PRO A 146 -10.31 -0.83 33.14
N THR A 147 -11.03 -0.30 32.17
CA THR A 147 -11.56 -1.07 31.04
C THR A 147 -10.47 -1.64 30.13
N SER A 148 -9.22 -1.25 30.36
CA SER A 148 -8.07 -1.53 29.53
C SER A 148 -7.27 -2.76 29.97
N PRO A 149 -6.36 -3.25 29.11
CA PRO A 149 -5.45 -4.34 29.46
C PRO A 149 -4.63 -3.97 30.69
N PHE A 150 -4.44 -4.94 31.59
CA PHE A 150 -3.62 -4.80 32.79
C PHE A 150 -2.64 -5.98 32.87
N TRP A 151 -1.58 -5.81 33.65
CA TRP A 151 -0.59 -6.87 33.92
C TRP A 151 -0.56 -7.18 35.41
N VAL A 152 -0.37 -8.44 35.79
CA VAL A 152 -0.34 -8.83 37.21
C VAL A 152 0.86 -9.70 37.49
N GLU A 153 1.43 -9.48 38.67
CA GLU A 153 2.39 -10.38 39.28
C GLU A 153 1.95 -10.71 40.71
N ILE A 154 2.10 -11.98 41.11
CA ILE A 154 1.72 -12.47 42.44
C ILE A 154 3.01 -12.83 43.19
N ASP A 155 3.22 -12.26 44.38
CA ASP A 155 4.30 -12.74 45.26
C ASP A 155 3.92 -14.15 45.77
N PRO A 156 4.70 -15.20 45.45
CA PRO A 156 4.35 -16.55 45.86
C PRO A 156 4.46 -16.77 47.38
N LYS A 157 5.10 -15.86 48.13
CA LYS A 157 5.30 -16.01 49.58
C LYS A 157 4.08 -15.62 50.40
N ASP A 158 3.45 -14.52 50.03
CA ASP A 158 2.35 -13.93 50.81
C ASP A 158 1.12 -13.60 49.95
N GLU A 159 1.11 -13.97 48.67
CA GLU A 159 0.03 -13.72 47.71
C GLU A 159 -0.26 -12.22 47.47
N THR A 160 0.69 -11.33 47.81
CA THR A 160 0.61 -9.90 47.45
C THR A 160 0.49 -9.76 45.93
N LEU A 161 -0.39 -8.88 45.49
CA LEU A 161 -0.63 -8.61 44.07
C LEU A 161 0.03 -7.30 43.66
N PHE A 162 0.81 -7.36 42.59
CA PHE A 162 1.31 -6.17 41.90
C PHE A 162 0.57 -6.05 40.59
N VAL A 163 -0.15 -4.94 40.40
CA VAL A 163 -0.99 -4.71 39.23
C VAL A 163 -0.46 -3.51 38.46
N SER A 164 -0.29 -3.67 37.15
CA SER A 164 0.04 -2.59 36.24
C SER A 164 -1.19 -2.16 35.46
N ALA A 165 -1.47 -0.86 35.44
CA ALA A 165 -2.50 -0.24 34.61
C ALA A 165 -1.83 0.68 33.56
N PRO A 166 -1.44 0.13 32.39
CA PRO A 166 -0.74 0.85 31.35
C PRO A 166 -1.38 2.19 30.98
N GLU A 167 -2.69 2.21 30.70
CA GLU A 167 -3.40 3.41 30.28
C GLU A 167 -3.52 4.49 31.36
N GLU A 168 -3.46 4.10 32.64
CA GLU A 168 -3.43 5.07 33.73
C GLU A 168 -2.01 5.60 34.03
N HIS A 169 -0.98 4.98 33.44
CA HIS A 169 0.41 5.20 33.78
C HIS A 169 0.73 4.90 35.26
N ARG A 170 0.07 3.89 35.85
CA ARG A 170 0.18 3.54 37.28
C ARG A 170 0.48 2.08 37.50
N ILE A 171 1.08 1.82 38.66
CA ILE A 171 1.15 0.49 39.25
C ILE A 171 0.58 0.52 40.67
N PHE A 172 0.06 -0.61 41.11
CA PHE A 172 -0.62 -0.78 42.38
C PHE A 172 -0.07 -2.01 43.11
N LYS A 173 -0.15 -1.97 44.43
CA LYS A 173 0.17 -3.09 45.31
C LYS A 173 -1.05 -3.39 46.19
N TYR A 174 -1.55 -4.61 46.14
CA TYR A 174 -2.67 -5.07 46.94
C TYR A 174 -2.26 -6.21 47.86
N ALA A 175 -2.86 -6.25 49.05
CA ALA A 175 -2.85 -7.44 49.88
C ALA A 175 -3.67 -8.57 49.22
N PRO A 176 -3.55 -9.82 49.70
CA PRO A 176 -4.30 -10.96 49.16
C PRO A 176 -5.83 -10.82 49.26
N ASP A 177 -6.30 -10.10 50.29
CA ASP A 177 -7.72 -9.76 50.45
C ASP A 177 -8.18 -8.61 49.54
N GLY A 178 -7.23 -8.00 48.84
CA GLY A 178 -7.44 -6.90 47.93
C GLY A 178 -7.41 -5.51 48.52
N THR A 179 -6.98 -5.36 49.77
CA THR A 179 -6.71 -4.06 50.36
C THR A 179 -5.57 -3.38 49.62
N LEU A 180 -5.79 -2.14 49.15
CA LEU A 180 -4.73 -1.33 48.53
C LEU A 180 -3.66 -1.00 49.57
N LEU A 181 -2.44 -1.49 49.36
CA LEU A 181 -1.30 -1.26 50.25
C LEU A 181 -0.48 -0.05 49.81
N ALA A 182 -0.25 0.10 48.50
CA ALA A 182 0.52 1.21 47.94
C ALA A 182 0.19 1.43 46.45
N MET A 183 0.51 2.61 45.94
CA MET A 183 0.34 3.00 44.54
C MET A 183 1.49 3.88 44.10
N GLN A 184 1.95 3.71 42.86
CA GLN A 184 2.87 4.63 42.19
C GLN A 184 2.20 5.19 40.95
N ASP A 185 2.02 6.52 40.90
CA ASP A 185 1.28 7.24 39.86
C ASP A 185 2.14 8.19 39.01
N ARG A 186 3.46 8.15 39.20
CA ARG A 186 4.43 9.03 38.51
C ARG A 186 5.66 8.26 38.06
N GLY A 187 6.40 8.83 37.10
CA GLY A 187 7.70 8.32 36.69
C GLY A 187 7.67 7.04 35.83
N LEU A 188 6.48 6.49 35.58
CA LEU A 188 6.23 5.42 34.61
C LEU A 188 5.37 5.96 33.47
N ALA A 189 5.52 5.37 32.29
CA ALA A 189 4.75 5.72 31.12
C ALA A 189 4.33 4.45 30.37
N PHE A 190 3.05 4.08 30.49
CA PHE A 190 2.51 2.84 29.94
C PHE A 190 3.23 1.62 30.53
N PRO A 191 3.22 1.46 31.88
CA PRO A 191 3.88 0.33 32.51
C PRO A 191 3.17 -0.96 32.07
N ASN A 192 3.86 -1.81 31.31
CA ASN A 192 3.34 -3.11 30.87
C ASN A 192 3.71 -4.21 31.87
N GLN A 193 4.31 -5.31 31.43
CA GLN A 193 4.54 -6.49 32.28
C GLN A 193 5.26 -6.14 33.59
N LEU A 194 4.83 -6.80 34.66
CA LEU A 194 5.49 -6.83 35.96
C LEU A 194 6.11 -8.21 36.19
N LEU A 195 7.27 -8.24 36.84
CA LEU A 195 7.95 -9.47 37.22
C LEU A 195 8.62 -9.29 38.58
N LEU A 196 8.31 -10.14 39.55
CA LEU A 196 8.92 -10.10 40.87
C LEU A 196 10.07 -11.10 40.91
N ARG A 197 11.30 -10.62 41.12
CA ARG A 197 12.47 -11.48 41.21
C ARG A 197 13.53 -10.89 42.14
N ASP A 198 14.12 -11.74 42.96
CA ASP A 198 15.23 -11.38 43.87
C ASP A 198 14.91 -10.16 44.76
N GLY A 199 13.65 -10.06 45.21
CA GLY A 199 13.17 -8.94 46.04
C GLY A 199 13.06 -7.60 45.31
N LYS A 200 13.05 -7.61 43.97
CA LYS A 200 12.89 -6.43 43.12
C LYS A 200 11.70 -6.64 42.19
N LEU A 201 11.00 -5.54 41.88
CA LEU A 201 9.91 -5.55 40.91
C LEU A 201 10.38 -4.95 39.60
N TYR A 202 10.46 -5.77 38.56
CA TYR A 202 10.83 -5.34 37.22
C TYR A 202 9.58 -4.92 36.47
N ASN A 203 9.65 -3.79 35.75
CA ASN A 203 8.57 -3.30 34.93
C ASN A 203 9.06 -2.98 33.51
N ALA A 204 8.33 -3.48 32.50
CA ALA A 204 8.47 -3.05 31.13
C ALA A 204 7.83 -1.65 30.97
N ASN A 205 8.63 -0.60 31.10
CA ASN A 205 8.16 0.78 31.08
C ASN A 205 8.13 1.31 29.62
N THR A 206 7.06 0.93 28.92
CA THR A 206 6.99 0.86 27.47
C THR A 206 7.27 2.17 26.76
N ASN A 207 6.61 3.27 27.16
CA ASN A 207 6.77 4.55 26.45
C ASN A 207 8.10 5.25 26.79
N TYR A 208 8.82 4.81 27.82
CA TYR A 208 10.19 5.23 28.10
C TYR A 208 11.24 4.29 27.52
N ASN A 209 10.83 3.21 26.84
CA ASN A 209 11.70 2.25 26.17
C ASN A 209 12.77 1.68 27.12
N GLU A 210 12.38 1.42 28.37
CA GLU A 210 13.27 1.01 29.45
C GLU A 210 12.69 -0.15 30.26
N ILE A 211 13.56 -0.91 30.91
CA ILE A 211 13.19 -1.74 32.06
C ILE A 211 13.42 -0.90 33.32
N ALA A 212 12.34 -0.66 34.08
CA ALA A 212 12.43 -0.02 35.37
C ALA A 212 12.51 -1.09 36.47
N ILE A 213 13.56 -1.03 37.29
CA ILE A 213 13.74 -1.92 38.44
C ILE A 213 13.28 -1.13 39.67
N LEU A 214 12.22 -1.61 40.30
CA LEU A 214 11.45 -0.90 41.31
C LEU A 214 11.55 -1.59 42.67
N ASP A 215 11.42 -0.80 43.73
CA ASP A 215 11.26 -1.31 45.09
C ASP A 215 9.83 -1.85 45.29
N PRO A 216 9.65 -3.14 45.67
CA PRO A 216 8.33 -3.74 45.91
C PRO A 216 7.80 -3.47 47.32
N SER A 217 8.60 -2.94 48.25
CA SER A 217 8.19 -2.70 49.64
C SER A 217 7.08 -1.66 49.71
N THR A 218 6.19 -1.75 50.70
CA THR A 218 5.06 -0.82 50.81
C THR A 218 5.52 0.63 51.04
N GLN A 219 6.60 0.85 51.77
CA GLN A 219 7.14 2.18 52.08
C GLN A 219 7.88 2.81 50.88
N GLY A 220 8.56 1.98 50.08
CA GLY A 220 9.32 2.41 48.90
C GLY A 220 8.61 2.14 47.57
N PHE A 221 7.35 1.72 47.58
CA PHE A 221 6.70 1.09 46.42
C PHE A 221 6.84 1.94 45.15
N GLY A 222 7.38 1.33 44.09
CA GLY A 222 7.52 1.99 42.79
C GLY A 222 8.68 2.99 42.70
N LYS A 223 9.48 3.18 43.76
CA LYS A 223 10.74 3.91 43.67
C LYS A 223 11.69 3.19 42.73
N LYS A 224 12.16 3.89 41.68
CA LYS A 224 13.18 3.36 40.76
C LYS A 224 14.50 3.15 41.50
N LEU A 225 14.92 1.90 41.59
CA LEU A 225 16.23 1.48 42.11
C LEU A 225 17.28 1.55 41.00
N GLN A 226 16.89 1.16 39.78
CA GLN A 226 17.73 1.17 38.60
C GLN A 226 16.84 1.32 37.35
N THR A 227 17.40 1.90 36.30
CA THR A 227 16.78 2.01 34.98
C THR A 227 17.73 1.42 33.94
N VAL A 228 17.20 0.58 33.06
CA VAL A 228 17.93 0.00 31.94
C VAL A 228 17.31 0.47 30.64
N SER A 229 18.00 1.38 29.94
CA SER A 229 17.51 1.89 28.65
C SER A 229 17.73 0.85 27.56
N VAL A 230 16.66 0.23 27.06
CA VAL A 230 16.77 -0.81 26.03
C VAL A 230 17.24 -0.22 24.70
N LYS A 231 16.77 0.98 24.36
CA LYS A 231 17.17 1.71 23.15
C LYS A 231 18.67 2.05 23.10
N GLY A 232 19.28 2.34 24.27
CA GLY A 232 20.68 2.74 24.34
C GLY A 232 21.70 1.60 24.28
N LEU A 233 21.25 0.35 24.37
CA LEU A 233 22.14 -0.80 24.60
C LEU A 233 22.42 -1.66 23.36
N VAL A 234 21.75 -1.41 22.23
CA VAL A 234 21.88 -2.27 21.05
C VAL A 234 22.61 -1.54 19.92
N PRO A 235 23.87 -1.92 19.61
CA PRO A 235 24.72 -1.19 18.66
C PRO A 235 24.25 -1.21 17.21
N THR A 236 23.45 -2.22 16.83
CA THR A 236 23.00 -2.46 15.44
C THR A 236 21.54 -2.03 15.21
N LEU A 237 20.89 -1.41 16.20
CA LEU A 237 19.52 -0.89 16.04
C LEU A 237 19.47 0.38 15.16
N ASP A 238 20.59 0.92 14.67
CA ASP A 238 20.58 1.99 13.66
C ASP A 238 19.85 1.58 12.36
N ASP A 239 19.83 0.27 12.03
CA ASP A 239 19.02 -0.26 10.92
C ASP A 239 17.52 -0.33 11.27
N PHE A 240 17.19 -0.45 12.55
CA PHE A 240 15.83 -0.29 13.06
C PHE A 240 15.61 1.19 13.36
N THR A 241 15.46 1.98 12.29
CA THR A 241 15.16 3.43 12.32
C THR A 241 13.90 3.85 13.11
N GLY A 242 13.21 2.92 13.78
CA GLY A 242 11.96 3.11 14.51
C GLY A 242 12.10 3.20 16.03
N VAL A 243 11.01 3.60 16.68
CA VAL A 243 10.87 3.55 18.15
C VAL A 243 10.72 2.10 18.59
N ILE A 244 11.42 1.72 19.66
CA ILE A 244 11.38 0.36 20.24
C ILE A 244 10.59 0.41 21.54
N TRP A 245 9.49 -0.31 21.64
CA TRP A 245 8.61 -0.29 22.81
C TRP A 245 8.79 -1.55 23.63
N THR A 246 9.28 -1.41 24.86
CA THR A 246 9.50 -2.56 25.75
C THR A 246 8.18 -3.09 26.29
N LEU A 247 7.80 -4.33 25.99
CA LEU A 247 6.49 -4.88 26.34
C LEU A 247 6.58 -5.93 27.46
N GLY A 248 7.63 -6.74 27.47
CA GLY A 248 7.81 -7.79 28.46
C GLY A 248 9.25 -8.25 28.63
N LEU A 249 9.48 -9.08 29.65
CA LEU A 249 10.76 -9.69 29.94
C LEU A 249 10.59 -11.05 30.63
N ALA A 250 11.53 -11.96 30.40
CA ALA A 250 11.70 -13.15 31.24
C ALA A 250 13.18 -13.45 31.49
N PRO A 251 13.49 -13.99 32.68
CA PRO A 251 14.83 -14.47 32.98
C PRO A 251 15.02 -15.88 32.44
N VAL A 252 16.05 -16.10 31.63
CA VAL A 252 16.35 -17.35 30.94
C VAL A 252 17.74 -17.82 31.35
N GLY A 253 17.82 -18.70 32.36
CA GLY A 253 19.10 -19.05 32.97
C GLY A 253 19.79 -17.81 33.57
N ASP A 254 20.98 -17.49 33.06
CA ASP A 254 21.77 -16.31 33.43
C ASP A 254 21.58 -15.11 32.47
N GLU A 255 20.55 -15.16 31.63
CA GLU A 255 20.22 -14.11 30.67
C GLU A 255 18.86 -13.48 30.96
N TRP A 256 18.66 -12.27 30.43
CA TRP A 256 17.37 -11.61 30.32
C TRP A 256 16.92 -11.59 28.88
N TRP A 257 15.73 -12.08 28.62
CA TRP A 257 15.08 -11.95 27.32
C TRP A 257 14.03 -10.87 27.42
N VAL A 258 14.11 -9.86 26.56
CA VAL A 258 13.23 -8.69 26.57
C VAL A 258 12.44 -8.66 25.27
N LEU A 259 11.12 -8.72 25.40
CA LEU A 259 10.18 -8.57 24.30
C LEU A 259 10.03 -7.08 23.97
N VAL A 260 10.33 -6.72 22.73
CA VAL A 260 10.16 -5.33 22.26
C VAL A 260 9.30 -5.28 21.00
N LYS A 261 8.63 -4.13 20.80
CA LYS A 261 7.86 -3.84 19.58
C LYS A 261 8.50 -2.76 18.74
N GLY A 262 8.28 -2.81 17.42
CA GLY A 262 8.70 -1.77 16.48
C GLY A 262 7.76 -0.56 16.45
N ASP A 263 7.92 0.29 15.43
CA ASP A 263 7.06 1.46 15.24
C ASP A 263 5.58 1.05 15.11
N GLY A 264 4.67 1.86 15.66
CA GLY A 264 3.25 1.51 15.77
C GLY A 264 2.93 0.34 16.72
N MET A 265 3.91 -0.14 17.49
CA MET A 265 3.82 -1.34 18.34
C MET A 265 3.45 -2.64 17.61
N VAL A 266 3.94 -2.75 16.37
CA VAL A 266 3.84 -3.94 15.53
C VAL A 266 5.23 -4.53 15.31
N GLY A 267 5.33 -5.84 15.29
CA GLY A 267 6.55 -6.59 15.08
C GLY A 267 7.57 -6.36 16.19
N GLY A 268 8.86 -6.48 15.85
CA GLY A 268 9.98 -6.26 16.78
C GLY A 268 10.66 -7.57 17.24
N PRO A 269 11.98 -7.55 17.47
CA PRO A 269 12.71 -8.74 17.90
C PRO A 269 12.48 -9.05 19.39
N ILE A 270 12.94 -10.21 19.84
CA ILE A 270 13.24 -10.44 21.26
C ILE A 270 14.74 -10.18 21.43
N LEU A 271 15.11 -9.41 22.46
CA LEU A 271 16.49 -9.02 22.71
C LEU A 271 17.04 -9.80 23.90
N ARG A 272 18.28 -10.31 23.79
CA ARG A 272 18.97 -11.00 24.88
C ARG A 272 19.98 -10.09 25.54
N PHE A 273 20.03 -10.14 26.87
CA PHE A 273 21.00 -9.45 27.71
C PHE A 273 21.59 -10.41 28.72
N ASP A 274 22.82 -10.17 29.18
CA ASP A 274 23.36 -10.87 30.35
C ASP A 274 22.82 -10.29 31.66
N GLN A 275 23.26 -10.83 32.80
CA GLN A 275 22.85 -10.37 34.13
C GLN A 275 23.17 -8.89 34.41
N ASP A 276 24.17 -8.33 33.73
CA ASP A 276 24.60 -6.93 33.84
C ASP A 276 23.91 -6.01 32.81
N TRP A 277 22.88 -6.52 32.12
CA TRP A 277 22.15 -5.82 31.06
C TRP A 277 23.02 -5.44 29.85
N LYS A 278 24.12 -6.15 29.61
CA LYS A 278 24.85 -6.01 28.37
C LYS A 278 24.14 -6.78 27.28
N PHE A 279 23.89 -6.12 26.16
CA PHE A 279 23.27 -6.74 25.00
C PHE A 279 24.14 -7.89 24.46
N LEU A 280 23.50 -9.04 24.23
CA LEU A 280 24.13 -10.24 23.69
C LEU A 280 23.82 -10.41 22.21
N ALA A 281 22.53 -10.60 21.88
CA ALA A 281 22.05 -10.83 20.51
C ALA A 281 20.52 -10.64 20.43
N PRO A 282 19.97 -10.35 19.23
CA PRO A 282 18.54 -10.53 19.00
C PRO A 282 18.21 -12.01 18.77
N ILE A 283 16.99 -12.41 19.07
CA ILE A 283 16.39 -13.68 18.62
C ILE A 283 15.82 -13.46 17.23
N GLU A 284 16.17 -14.33 16.29
CA GLU A 284 15.56 -14.35 14.97
C GLU A 284 14.13 -14.86 15.05
N LEU A 285 13.19 -14.02 14.64
CA LEU A 285 11.77 -14.37 14.56
C LEU A 285 11.37 -14.58 13.09
N PRO A 286 10.34 -15.39 12.81
CA PRO A 286 9.80 -15.52 11.45
C PRO A 286 9.35 -14.17 10.89
N GLU A 287 9.35 -14.04 9.57
CA GLU A 287 8.84 -12.83 8.91
C GLU A 287 7.39 -12.56 9.33
N ARG A 288 7.07 -11.28 9.61
CA ARG A 288 5.76 -10.83 10.12
C ARG A 288 5.41 -11.31 11.54
N SER A 289 6.36 -11.82 12.30
CA SER A 289 6.13 -12.13 13.71
C SER A 289 5.68 -10.89 14.50
N ASP A 290 4.67 -11.05 15.35
CA ASP A 290 4.19 -10.00 16.26
C ASP A 290 3.97 -10.61 17.66
N THR A 291 5.04 -10.72 18.43
CA THR A 291 5.05 -11.48 19.69
C THR A 291 4.40 -10.70 20.84
N MET A 292 3.52 -11.32 21.63
CA MET A 292 2.76 -10.63 22.68
C MET A 292 3.24 -10.97 24.10
N ALA A 293 3.59 -12.23 24.32
CA ALA A 293 4.00 -12.75 25.61
C ALA A 293 5.13 -13.77 25.43
N LEU A 294 5.98 -13.90 26.46
CA LEU A 294 7.01 -14.93 26.52
C LEU A 294 7.14 -15.47 27.95
N THR A 295 7.46 -16.76 28.09
CA THR A 295 7.71 -17.39 29.39
C THR A 295 8.72 -18.53 29.26
N VAL A 296 9.39 -18.87 30.37
CA VAL A 296 10.27 -20.04 30.44
C VAL A 296 9.43 -21.25 30.83
N PHE A 297 9.53 -22.33 30.06
CA PHE A 297 8.79 -23.57 30.27
C PHE A 297 9.75 -24.75 30.21
N GLY A 298 10.17 -25.26 31.38
CA GLY A 298 11.20 -26.30 31.44
C GLY A 298 12.55 -25.82 30.87
N ASP A 299 13.02 -26.47 29.82
CA ASP A 299 14.32 -26.21 29.17
C ASP A 299 14.22 -25.31 27.92
N ARG A 300 13.09 -24.64 27.72
CA ARG A 300 12.83 -23.80 26.55
C ARG A 300 12.11 -22.51 26.91
N VAL A 301 12.14 -21.56 26.00
CA VAL A 301 11.35 -20.32 26.05
C VAL A 301 10.21 -20.46 25.05
N VAL A 302 9.00 -20.21 25.52
CA VAL A 302 7.79 -20.23 24.70
C VAL A 302 7.37 -18.79 24.45
N VAL A 303 6.91 -18.50 23.24
CA VAL A 303 6.52 -17.15 22.81
C VAL A 303 5.17 -17.20 22.10
N ALA A 304 4.24 -16.37 22.53
CA ALA A 304 2.95 -16.20 21.90
C ALA A 304 3.05 -15.18 20.76
N ASP A 305 2.73 -15.59 19.53
CA ASP A 305 2.75 -14.73 18.34
C ASP A 305 1.32 -14.50 17.82
N ILE A 306 0.85 -13.26 17.93
CA ILE A 306 -0.53 -12.92 17.61
C ILE A 306 -0.77 -12.74 16.10
N GLU A 307 0.19 -12.22 15.35
CA GLU A 307 0.04 -11.99 13.91
C GLU A 307 0.11 -13.33 13.17
N LEU A 308 1.08 -14.17 13.52
CA LEU A 308 1.19 -15.50 12.93
C LEU A 308 0.19 -16.49 13.51
N ARG A 309 -0.45 -16.19 14.66
CA ARG A 309 -1.32 -17.13 15.41
C ARG A 309 -0.60 -18.45 15.64
N ARG A 310 0.57 -18.36 16.27
CA ARG A 310 1.47 -19.48 16.53
C ARG A 310 2.05 -19.36 17.93
N VAL A 311 2.46 -20.48 18.50
CA VAL A 311 3.21 -20.52 19.74
C VAL A 311 4.61 -21.01 19.41
N LEU A 312 5.55 -20.07 19.34
CA LEU A 312 6.93 -20.32 18.96
C LEU A 312 7.71 -20.88 20.15
N GLN A 313 8.75 -21.67 19.87
CA GLN A 313 9.61 -22.25 20.88
C GLN A 313 11.08 -21.93 20.56
N PHE A 314 11.87 -21.65 21.59
CA PHE A 314 13.30 -21.39 21.48
C PHE A 314 14.06 -22.11 22.58
N ARG A 315 15.27 -22.55 22.29
CA ARG A 315 16.23 -22.99 23.30
C ARG A 315 16.73 -21.78 24.12
N PRO A 316 17.29 -21.99 25.32
CA PRO A 316 17.85 -20.92 26.14
C PRO A 316 19.00 -20.15 25.46
N ASP A 317 19.66 -20.78 24.47
CA ASP A 317 20.69 -20.18 23.63
C ASP A 317 20.13 -19.33 22.47
N GLY A 318 18.81 -19.25 22.34
CA GLY A 318 18.10 -18.49 21.31
C GLY A 318 17.82 -19.25 20.01
N ALA A 319 18.28 -20.49 19.87
CA ALA A 319 17.99 -21.29 18.68
C ALA A 319 16.51 -21.65 18.61
N ALA A 320 15.89 -21.43 17.44
CA ALA A 320 14.50 -21.80 17.20
C ALA A 320 14.29 -23.32 17.30
N LEU A 321 13.22 -23.72 17.96
CA LEU A 321 12.68 -25.07 18.00
C LEU A 321 11.43 -25.15 17.11
N PRO A 322 10.95 -26.35 16.76
CA PRO A 322 9.62 -26.48 16.18
C PRO A 322 8.58 -25.82 17.08
N ASP A 323 7.58 -25.17 16.49
CA ASP A 323 6.45 -24.60 17.22
C ASP A 323 5.76 -25.60 18.15
N LEU A 324 5.09 -25.07 19.17
CA LEU A 324 4.25 -25.90 20.03
C LEU A 324 3.08 -26.44 19.20
N ALA A 325 3.10 -27.75 18.97
CA ALA A 325 2.23 -28.43 18.02
C ALA A 325 1.20 -29.32 18.71
N TRP A 326 0.56 -28.82 19.78
CA TRP A 326 -0.60 -29.51 20.35
C TRP A 326 -1.72 -29.61 19.30
N PRO A 327 -2.31 -30.79 19.04
CA PRO A 327 -3.32 -30.95 18.00
C PRO A 327 -4.51 -29.99 18.14
N GLU A 328 -5.01 -29.82 19.37
CA GLU A 328 -6.14 -28.96 19.71
C GLU A 328 -5.82 -27.48 19.48
N LEU A 329 -4.63 -27.04 19.96
CA LEU A 329 -4.13 -25.68 19.74
C LEU A 329 -3.96 -25.39 18.25
N THR A 330 -3.33 -26.32 17.51
CA THR A 330 -3.05 -26.19 16.08
C THR A 330 -4.33 -26.09 15.28
N ALA A 331 -5.34 -26.89 15.59
CA ALA A 331 -6.64 -26.84 14.93
C ALA A 331 -7.33 -25.48 15.13
N ARG A 332 -7.37 -24.96 16.37
CA ARG A 332 -7.96 -23.65 16.68
C ARG A 332 -7.22 -22.51 15.99
N LEU A 333 -5.89 -22.48 16.11
CA LEU A 333 -5.06 -21.42 15.52
C LEU A 333 -5.14 -21.43 13.98
N LYS A 334 -5.17 -22.60 13.34
CA LYS A 334 -5.35 -22.70 11.88
C LYS A 334 -6.70 -22.14 11.42
N ALA A 335 -7.78 -22.43 12.16
CA ALA A 335 -9.10 -21.86 11.87
C ALA A 335 -9.08 -20.33 12.01
N ALA A 336 -8.44 -19.82 13.07
CA ALA A 336 -8.29 -18.40 13.29
C ALA A 336 -7.42 -17.70 12.23
N GLN A 337 -6.35 -18.35 11.76
CA GLN A 337 -5.52 -17.87 10.64
C GLN A 337 -6.33 -17.72 9.36
N ALA A 338 -7.14 -18.72 9.00
CA ALA A 338 -7.99 -18.64 7.82
C ALA A 338 -9.01 -17.50 7.92
N ARG A 339 -9.64 -17.33 9.10
CA ARG A 339 -10.58 -16.24 9.36
C ARG A 339 -9.90 -14.87 9.28
N ASN A 340 -8.72 -14.72 9.88
CA ASN A 340 -7.97 -13.47 9.80
C ASN A 340 -7.54 -13.15 8.37
N ALA A 341 -7.01 -14.14 7.63
CA ALA A 341 -6.63 -13.97 6.24
C ALA A 341 -7.82 -13.52 5.37
N PHE A 342 -9.00 -14.09 5.60
CA PHE A 342 -10.23 -13.66 4.94
C PHE A 342 -10.56 -12.19 5.22
N TYR A 343 -10.59 -11.76 6.49
CA TYR A 343 -10.91 -10.37 6.80
C TYR A 343 -9.84 -9.38 6.36
N ASN A 344 -8.56 -9.73 6.44
CA ASN A 344 -7.46 -8.93 5.90
C ASN A 344 -7.60 -8.77 4.38
N MET A 345 -7.94 -9.84 3.66
CA MET A 345 -8.26 -9.77 2.24
C MET A 345 -9.45 -8.84 1.99
N VAL A 346 -10.56 -8.98 2.71
CA VAL A 346 -11.73 -8.09 2.60
C VAL A 346 -11.33 -6.63 2.85
N GLY A 347 -10.62 -6.36 3.95
CA GLY A 347 -10.11 -5.04 4.32
C GLY A 347 -9.25 -4.40 3.23
N SER A 348 -8.32 -5.18 2.65
CA SER A 348 -7.46 -4.72 1.55
C SER A 348 -8.26 -4.41 0.27
N ASN A 349 -9.26 -5.22 -0.06
CA ASN A 349 -10.09 -5.05 -1.27
C ASN A 349 -11.06 -3.88 -1.18
N ILE A 350 -11.47 -3.46 0.02
CA ILE A 350 -12.32 -2.28 0.20
C ILE A 350 -11.64 -0.99 -0.26
N LEU A 351 -10.32 -0.88 -0.08
CA LEU A 351 -9.53 0.23 -0.62
C LEU A 351 -9.60 0.29 -2.14
N PHE A 352 -9.61 -0.87 -2.81
CA PHE A 352 -9.84 -0.93 -4.25
C PHE A 352 -11.25 -0.44 -4.62
N GLY A 353 -12.26 -0.79 -3.82
CA GLY A 353 -13.62 -0.25 -3.94
C GLY A 353 -13.67 1.29 -3.87
N PHE A 354 -12.90 1.91 -2.97
CA PHE A 354 -12.77 3.38 -2.93
C PHE A 354 -12.19 3.95 -4.21
N VAL A 355 -11.11 3.35 -4.71
CA VAL A 355 -10.48 3.79 -5.96
C VAL A 355 -11.48 3.74 -7.12
N LEU A 356 -12.25 2.65 -7.23
CA LEU A 356 -13.28 2.51 -8.26
C LEU A 356 -14.40 3.53 -8.12
N LEU A 357 -14.87 3.81 -6.90
CA LEU A 357 -15.87 4.85 -6.64
C LEU A 357 -15.39 6.21 -7.14
N PHE A 358 -14.21 6.66 -6.69
CA PHE A 358 -13.67 7.96 -7.07
C PHE A 358 -13.42 8.06 -8.58
N LEU A 359 -12.98 6.98 -9.20
CA LEU A 359 -12.84 6.88 -10.65
C LEU A 359 -14.19 7.06 -11.36
N GLY A 360 -15.24 6.36 -10.90
CA GLY A 360 -16.59 6.50 -11.44
C GLY A 360 -17.14 7.92 -11.32
N LEU A 361 -16.90 8.57 -10.18
CA LEU A 361 -17.30 9.97 -9.94
C LEU A 361 -16.54 10.96 -10.81
N LEU A 362 -15.24 10.75 -10.99
CA LEU A 362 -14.42 11.57 -11.88
C LEU A 362 -14.95 11.49 -13.32
N LEU A 363 -15.31 10.30 -13.79
CA LEU A 363 -15.84 10.11 -15.14
C LEU A 363 -17.22 10.71 -15.30
N TRP A 364 -18.08 10.57 -14.29
CA TRP A 364 -19.37 11.25 -14.27
C TRP A 364 -19.21 12.77 -14.33
N ALA A 365 -18.27 13.33 -13.56
CA ALA A 365 -17.98 14.77 -13.55
C ALA A 365 -17.45 15.27 -14.91
N ILE A 366 -16.57 14.49 -15.56
CA ILE A 366 -16.08 14.78 -16.92
C ILE A 366 -17.25 14.78 -17.92
N LYS A 367 -18.17 13.80 -17.83
CA LYS A 367 -19.36 13.72 -18.69
C LYS A 367 -20.27 14.93 -18.50
N GLN A 368 -20.54 15.32 -17.25
CA GLN A 368 -21.35 16.51 -16.93
C GLN A 368 -20.71 17.79 -17.47
N LYS A 369 -19.41 17.97 -17.26
CA LYS A 369 -18.68 19.12 -17.80
C LYS A 369 -18.81 19.22 -19.32
N ARG A 370 -18.64 18.10 -20.04
CA ARG A 370 -18.82 18.06 -21.50
C ARG A 370 -20.25 18.39 -21.91
N ALA A 371 -21.25 17.88 -21.19
CA ALA A 371 -22.65 18.19 -21.46
C ALA A 371 -22.95 19.69 -21.26
N MET A 372 -22.38 20.31 -20.22
CA MET A 372 -22.50 21.75 -19.97
C MET A 372 -21.79 22.59 -21.03
N GLU A 373 -20.57 22.22 -21.44
CA GLU A 373 -19.83 22.90 -22.52
C GLU A 373 -20.58 22.78 -23.86
N ALA A 374 -21.15 21.61 -24.17
CA ALA A 374 -21.98 21.41 -25.36
C ALA A 374 -23.26 22.27 -25.32
N ALA A 375 -23.93 22.35 -24.16
CA ALA A 375 -25.11 23.20 -23.99
C ALA A 375 -24.77 24.69 -24.08
N ALA A 376 -23.64 25.14 -23.50
CA ALA A 376 -23.18 26.53 -23.56
C ALA A 376 -22.79 26.94 -24.99
N GLY A 377 -22.13 26.05 -25.74
CA GLY A 377 -21.79 26.27 -27.14
C GLY A 377 -23.02 26.44 -28.04
N ALA A 378 -24.14 25.78 -27.72
CA ALA A 378 -25.39 25.88 -28.49
C ALA A 378 -26.12 27.22 -28.32
N VAL A 379 -25.87 27.98 -27.25
CA VAL A 379 -26.55 29.26 -26.97
C VAL A 379 -25.85 30.47 -27.63
N GLY A 380 -24.61 30.29 -28.12
CA GLY A 380 -23.81 31.37 -28.73
C GLY A 380 -24.15 31.72 -30.18
N THR A 381 -25.06 30.99 -30.83
CA THR A 381 -25.50 31.25 -32.22
C THR A 381 -26.98 31.61 -32.28
N VAL A 382 -27.41 32.61 -31.51
CA VAL A 382 -28.69 33.28 -31.78
C VAL A 382 -28.44 34.29 -32.89
N GLY A 383 -28.67 33.87 -34.14
CA GLY A 383 -29.03 34.80 -35.20
C GLY A 383 -30.35 35.50 -34.83
N PRO A 384 -30.65 36.68 -35.43
CA PRO A 384 -31.84 37.46 -35.10
C PRO A 384 -33.11 36.59 -35.16
N PRO A 385 -34.11 36.85 -34.29
CA PRO A 385 -35.24 35.96 -34.07
C PRO A 385 -35.97 35.67 -35.38
N GLN A 386 -35.82 34.44 -35.87
CA GLN A 386 -36.67 33.89 -36.92
C GLN A 386 -38.02 33.54 -36.28
N PRO A 387 -39.15 33.95 -36.89
CA PRO A 387 -40.47 33.67 -36.35
C PRO A 387 -40.71 32.16 -36.31
N ILE A 388 -41.01 31.66 -35.11
CA ILE A 388 -41.24 30.25 -34.84
C ILE A 388 -42.51 29.81 -35.56
N PRO A 389 -42.46 28.85 -36.50
CA PRO A 389 -43.66 28.14 -36.90
C PRO A 389 -44.08 27.25 -35.72
N ALA A 390 -45.30 27.45 -35.26
CA ALA A 390 -45.96 26.58 -34.31
C ALA A 390 -45.97 25.15 -34.87
N LEU A 391 -45.19 24.25 -34.27
CA LEU A 391 -45.45 22.83 -34.38
C LEU A 391 -45.56 22.25 -32.98
N ALA A 392 -46.79 21.81 -32.72
CA ALA A 392 -47.18 21.09 -31.54
C ALA A 392 -46.59 19.67 -31.52
N GLU A 393 -46.44 19.20 -30.28
CA GLU A 393 -46.79 17.85 -29.82
C GLU A 393 -45.75 16.70 -29.81
N LYS A 394 -45.73 16.08 -28.62
CA LYS A 394 -45.27 14.73 -28.23
C LYS A 394 -43.78 14.52 -28.03
N VAL A 395 -43.26 15.15 -26.97
CA VAL A 395 -42.17 14.56 -26.18
C VAL A 395 -42.76 13.44 -25.32
N THR A 396 -42.54 12.19 -25.75
CA THR A 396 -42.89 10.98 -25.03
C THR A 396 -42.07 10.86 -23.74
N LEU A 397 -42.67 11.26 -22.61
CA LEU A 397 -42.12 11.12 -21.26
C LEU A 397 -42.09 9.64 -20.75
N GLY A 398 -42.63 8.69 -21.53
CA GLY A 398 -42.78 7.29 -21.12
C GLY A 398 -41.57 6.37 -21.37
N SER A 399 -40.66 6.70 -22.30
CA SER A 399 -39.56 5.81 -22.69
C SER A 399 -38.29 5.96 -21.83
N SER A 400 -38.05 7.13 -21.24
CA SER A 400 -36.88 7.37 -20.38
C SER A 400 -37.02 6.74 -18.99
N ILE A 401 -38.24 6.64 -18.45
CA ILE A 401 -38.51 5.96 -17.18
C ILE A 401 -38.38 4.44 -17.36
N TRP A 402 -38.86 3.89 -18.49
CA TRP A 402 -38.68 2.47 -18.82
C TRP A 402 -37.21 2.10 -19.04
N LEU A 403 -36.42 2.95 -19.72
CA LEU A 403 -34.99 2.70 -19.92
C LEU A 403 -34.19 2.77 -18.61
N ALA A 404 -34.53 3.71 -17.71
CA ALA A 404 -33.92 3.78 -16.39
C ALA A 404 -34.27 2.55 -15.54
N LEU A 405 -35.51 2.06 -15.60
CA LEU A 405 -35.94 0.84 -14.90
C LEU A 405 -35.22 -0.41 -15.45
N VAL A 406 -35.05 -0.53 -16.78
CA VAL A 406 -34.32 -1.63 -17.41
C VAL A 406 -32.82 -1.59 -17.08
N VAL A 407 -32.20 -0.41 -17.01
CA VAL A 407 -30.79 -0.24 -16.61
C VAL A 407 -30.59 -0.60 -15.14
N VAL A 408 -31.54 -0.26 -14.25
CA VAL A 408 -31.48 -0.65 -12.83
C VAL A 408 -31.67 -2.16 -12.67
N ILE A 409 -32.60 -2.78 -13.41
CA ILE A 409 -32.83 -4.24 -13.38
C ILE A 409 -31.62 -4.99 -13.98
N ALA A 410 -31.03 -4.51 -15.08
CA ALA A 410 -29.83 -5.11 -15.68
C ALA A 410 -28.59 -4.96 -14.78
N TRP A 411 -28.47 -3.82 -14.07
CA TRP A 411 -27.42 -3.61 -13.08
C TRP A 411 -27.61 -4.55 -11.87
N MET A 412 -28.84 -4.72 -11.38
CA MET A 412 -29.15 -5.69 -10.31
C MET A 412 -28.87 -7.13 -10.73
N ILE A 413 -29.19 -7.52 -11.98
CA ILE A 413 -28.88 -8.86 -12.52
C ILE A 413 -27.36 -9.03 -12.67
N GLY A 414 -26.61 -8.00 -13.09
CA GLY A 414 -25.15 -8.03 -13.15
C GLY A 414 -24.49 -8.17 -11.77
N VAL A 415 -25.02 -7.47 -10.76
CA VAL A 415 -24.59 -7.61 -9.36
C VAL A 415 -24.93 -8.99 -8.81
N LEU A 416 -26.12 -9.54 -9.09
CA LEU A 416 -26.51 -10.91 -8.70
C LEU A 416 -25.66 -11.99 -9.38
N ASN A 417 -25.27 -11.81 -10.66
CA ASN A 417 -24.35 -12.73 -11.36
C ASN A 417 -22.91 -12.63 -10.84
N LEU A 418 -22.44 -11.43 -10.46
CA LEU A 418 -21.15 -11.25 -9.81
C LEU A 418 -21.15 -11.94 -8.43
N ILE A 419 -22.22 -11.78 -7.64
CA ILE A 419 -22.40 -12.49 -6.38
C ILE A 419 -22.45 -14.02 -6.62
N GLY A 420 -23.16 -14.48 -7.65
CA GLY A 420 -23.23 -15.90 -8.02
C GLY A 420 -21.88 -16.49 -8.45
N LEU A 421 -21.10 -15.78 -9.27
CA LEU A 421 -19.75 -16.18 -9.68
C LEU A 421 -18.79 -16.22 -8.49
N LEU A 422 -18.84 -15.22 -7.61
CA LEU A 422 -18.07 -15.21 -6.37
C LEU A 422 -18.52 -16.34 -5.43
N THR A 423 -19.81 -16.67 -5.37
CA THR A 423 -20.34 -17.81 -4.59
C THR A 423 -19.88 -19.16 -5.16
N VAL A 424 -19.84 -19.32 -6.49
CA VAL A 424 -19.32 -20.54 -7.13
C VAL A 424 -17.80 -20.66 -6.96
N LEU A 425 -17.07 -19.55 -7.05
CA LEU A 425 -15.62 -19.52 -6.76
C LEU A 425 -15.35 -19.79 -5.27
N PHE A 426 -16.22 -19.33 -4.38
CA PHE A 426 -16.17 -19.60 -2.93
C PHE A 426 -16.48 -21.07 -2.62
N VAL A 427 -17.47 -21.68 -3.27
CA VAL A 427 -17.77 -23.12 -3.18
C VAL A 427 -16.66 -23.97 -3.80
N TYR A 428 -16.09 -23.56 -4.93
CA TYR A 428 -14.90 -24.17 -5.55
C TYR A 428 -13.64 -24.06 -4.66
N PHE A 429 -13.61 -23.10 -3.73
CA PHE A 429 -12.55 -22.98 -2.74
C PHE A 429 -12.80 -23.84 -1.49
N LEU A 430 -14.05 -24.23 -1.22
CA LEU A 430 -14.47 -25.05 -0.07
C LEU A 430 -14.69 -26.54 -0.39
N ILE A 431 -14.69 -26.92 -1.67
CA ILE A 431 -14.81 -28.29 -2.15
C ILE A 431 -13.52 -28.69 -2.87
N ASP A 432 -13.15 -29.97 -2.78
CA ASP A 432 -11.93 -30.50 -3.38
C ASP A 432 -11.87 -30.34 -4.92
N GLN A 433 -10.65 -30.22 -5.44
CA GLN A 433 -10.33 -29.89 -6.83
C GLN A 433 -10.54 -31.08 -7.80
N SER A 434 -10.81 -32.29 -7.30
CA SER A 434 -10.69 -33.55 -8.06
C SER A 434 -11.67 -33.78 -9.22
N SER A 435 -12.46 -32.79 -9.66
CA SER A 435 -13.35 -33.00 -10.80
C SER A 435 -12.64 -32.79 -12.16
N THR A 436 -12.64 -33.88 -12.94
CA THR A 436 -12.06 -34.05 -14.29
C THR A 436 -12.56 -33.07 -15.36
N ILE A 437 -13.67 -32.36 -15.13
CA ILE A 437 -14.16 -31.28 -16.01
C ILE A 437 -13.11 -30.15 -16.12
N LEU A 438 -12.35 -29.88 -15.04
CA LEU A 438 -11.31 -28.87 -15.01
C LEU A 438 -10.06 -29.27 -15.83
N ASN A 439 -9.77 -30.57 -15.91
CA ASN A 439 -8.68 -31.10 -16.74
C ASN A 439 -9.01 -30.98 -18.24
N TRP A 440 -10.28 -31.07 -18.62
CA TRP A 440 -10.72 -30.83 -20.00
C TRP A 440 -10.64 -29.36 -20.41
N VAL A 441 -10.97 -28.44 -19.49
CA VAL A 441 -10.78 -26.99 -19.71
C VAL A 441 -9.29 -26.66 -19.86
N SER A 442 -8.41 -27.37 -19.15
CA SER A 442 -6.95 -27.22 -19.21
C SER A 442 -6.33 -27.82 -20.49
N ALA A 443 -6.82 -28.98 -20.94
CA ALA A 443 -6.41 -29.62 -22.19
C ALA A 443 -6.82 -28.79 -23.44
N LEU A 444 -7.99 -28.14 -23.39
CA LEU A 444 -8.45 -27.23 -24.44
C LEU A 444 -7.61 -25.92 -24.51
N ALA A 445 -6.95 -25.53 -23.43
CA ALA A 445 -6.00 -24.41 -23.43
C ALA A 445 -4.66 -24.80 -24.10
N ALA A 446 -4.15 -26.02 -23.85
CA ALA A 446 -2.91 -26.53 -24.45
C ALA A 446 -3.00 -26.72 -25.98
N LEU A 447 -4.16 -27.18 -26.49
CA LEU A 447 -4.39 -27.45 -27.91
C LEU A 447 -4.34 -26.20 -28.80
N ARG A 448 -4.66 -25.04 -28.24
CA ARG A 448 -4.69 -23.77 -29.00
C ARG A 448 -3.28 -23.19 -29.19
N VAL A 449 -2.36 -23.39 -28.24
CA VAL A 449 -0.94 -22.98 -28.33
C VAL A 449 -0.23 -23.62 -29.53
N VAL A 450 -0.55 -24.88 -29.86
CA VAL A 450 0.04 -25.60 -31.01
C VAL A 450 -0.35 -24.95 -32.35
N PHE A 451 -1.60 -24.51 -32.50
CA PHE A 451 -2.13 -23.97 -33.76
C PHE A 451 -1.43 -22.67 -34.19
N PHE A 452 -1.16 -21.78 -33.24
CA PHE A 452 -0.53 -20.48 -33.53
C PHE A 452 0.94 -20.62 -33.96
N PHE A 453 1.66 -21.66 -33.49
CA PHE A 453 3.01 -22.00 -33.96
C PHE A 453 3.05 -22.42 -35.43
N TRP A 454 2.07 -23.22 -35.86
CA TRP A 454 1.96 -23.68 -37.26
C TRP A 454 1.73 -22.51 -38.24
N LEU A 455 0.92 -21.52 -37.84
CA LEU A 455 0.57 -20.36 -38.65
C LEU A 455 1.74 -19.37 -38.80
N GLY A 456 2.54 -19.17 -37.73
CA GLY A 456 3.76 -18.35 -37.75
C GLY A 456 4.80 -18.83 -38.77
N SER A 457 4.93 -20.15 -38.96
CA SER A 457 5.86 -20.75 -39.93
C SER A 457 5.54 -20.41 -41.40
N LYS A 458 4.26 -20.17 -41.72
CA LYS A 458 3.79 -19.87 -43.09
C LYS A 458 4.02 -18.42 -43.49
N VAL A 459 4.05 -17.50 -42.53
CA VAL A 459 4.21 -16.05 -42.75
C VAL A 459 5.69 -15.69 -42.97
N LEU A 460 6.61 -16.31 -42.23
CA LEU A 460 8.06 -16.15 -42.40
C LEU A 460 8.53 -16.48 -43.83
N LYS A 461 8.01 -17.57 -44.42
CA LYS A 461 8.28 -17.96 -45.83
C LYS A 461 7.83 -16.94 -46.88
N ARG A 462 6.89 -16.03 -46.57
CA ARG A 462 6.41 -14.99 -47.51
C ARG A 462 7.19 -13.68 -47.42
N ILE A 463 7.75 -13.37 -46.25
CA ILE A 463 8.57 -12.17 -46.02
C ILE A 463 9.94 -12.32 -46.70
N GLU A 464 10.54 -13.51 -46.60
CA GLU A 464 11.79 -13.86 -47.29
C GLU A 464 11.69 -13.65 -48.81
N LYS A 465 10.52 -13.93 -49.39
CA LYS A 465 10.23 -13.79 -50.82
C LYS A 465 10.12 -12.33 -51.30
N ARG A 466 9.90 -11.36 -50.38
CA ARG A 466 9.75 -9.92 -50.71
C ARG A 466 11.05 -9.14 -50.55
N GLN A 467 11.98 -9.61 -49.72
CA GLN A 467 13.30 -8.98 -49.56
C GLN A 467 14.23 -9.17 -50.76
N GLN A 468 13.90 -10.09 -51.67
CA GLN A 468 14.71 -10.37 -52.86
C GLN A 468 14.42 -9.44 -54.06
N GLN A 469 13.51 -8.47 -53.95
CA GLN A 469 13.22 -7.54 -55.05
C GLN A 469 13.98 -6.20 -54.90
N PRO A 470 14.84 -5.84 -55.87
CA PRO A 470 15.72 -4.67 -55.76
C PRO A 470 15.03 -3.36 -56.21
N THR A 471 15.36 -2.25 -55.53
CA THR A 471 14.76 -0.92 -55.77
C THR A 471 15.77 0.03 -56.46
N PRO A 472 15.34 0.91 -57.39
CA PRO A 472 16.20 1.60 -58.36
C PRO A 472 16.80 2.95 -57.85
N PRO A 473 17.73 3.58 -58.59
CA PRO A 473 18.78 4.40 -57.96
C PRO A 473 18.66 5.94 -58.09
N ALA A 474 19.36 6.58 -57.14
CA ALA A 474 20.11 7.87 -57.16
C ALA A 474 19.31 9.20 -57.08
N PRO A 475 19.86 10.28 -56.45
CA PRO A 475 21.08 10.97 -56.87
C PRO A 475 22.13 11.21 -55.74
N ARG A 476 22.74 12.40 -55.65
CA ARG A 476 23.87 12.82 -54.77
C ARG A 476 23.66 14.27 -54.25
N ALA A 477 24.45 14.86 -53.35
CA ALA A 477 25.00 14.48 -52.02
C ALA A 477 26.01 15.57 -51.55
N THR A 478 25.97 16.02 -50.29
CA THR A 478 26.97 16.97 -49.72
C THR A 478 27.43 16.63 -48.29
N ILE A 479 28.59 17.19 -47.95
CA ILE A 479 29.60 16.79 -46.97
C ILE A 479 29.25 17.24 -45.54
N GLU A 480 29.46 16.37 -44.54
CA GLU A 480 29.39 16.67 -43.10
C GLU A 480 30.51 15.90 -42.37
N ASP A 481 30.85 16.31 -41.14
CA ASP A 481 31.75 15.54 -40.27
C ASP A 481 31.09 14.22 -39.79
N PRO A 482 31.87 13.13 -39.63
CA PRO A 482 31.36 11.82 -39.23
C PRO A 482 30.82 11.76 -37.79
N ARG A 483 31.30 12.60 -36.85
CA ARG A 483 30.93 12.53 -35.43
C ARG A 483 29.59 13.23 -35.15
N SER A 484 29.37 14.41 -35.71
CA SER A 484 28.05 15.05 -35.72
C SER A 484 27.06 14.24 -36.54
N ARG A 485 27.51 13.52 -37.59
CA ARG A 485 26.69 12.49 -38.24
C ARG A 485 26.37 11.33 -37.32
N GLN A 486 27.26 10.83 -36.47
CA GLN A 486 26.92 9.71 -35.57
C GLN A 486 25.93 10.13 -34.48
N GLY A 487 26.08 11.33 -33.92
CA GLY A 487 25.13 11.91 -32.95
C GLY A 487 23.79 12.34 -33.57
N ARG A 488 23.81 12.97 -34.76
CA ARG A 488 22.59 13.28 -35.54
C ARG A 488 21.97 12.04 -36.14
N ALA A 489 22.74 11.03 -36.55
CA ALA A 489 22.20 9.78 -37.06
C ALA A 489 21.59 8.97 -35.93
N LEU A 490 22.19 8.87 -34.74
CA LEU A 490 21.53 8.23 -33.59
C LEU A 490 20.31 9.03 -33.09
N GLY A 491 20.35 10.36 -33.15
CA GLY A 491 19.21 11.22 -32.79
C GLY A 491 18.06 11.20 -33.81
N HIS A 492 18.36 11.29 -35.11
CA HIS A 492 17.38 11.20 -36.19
C HIS A 492 16.94 9.76 -36.45
N PHE A 493 17.81 8.76 -36.31
CA PHE A 493 17.45 7.34 -36.33
C PHE A 493 16.60 7.02 -35.11
N GLY A 494 16.90 7.55 -33.91
CA GLY A 494 16.02 7.43 -32.75
C GLY A 494 14.64 8.06 -32.98
N GLN A 495 14.57 9.27 -33.54
CA GLN A 495 13.30 9.96 -33.86
C GLN A 495 12.50 9.27 -34.97
N LYS A 496 13.17 8.92 -36.07
CA LYS A 496 12.54 8.26 -37.21
C LYS A 496 12.20 6.82 -36.86
N ALA A 497 13.07 6.08 -36.18
CA ALA A 497 12.76 4.75 -35.72
C ALA A 497 11.61 4.76 -34.71
N GLN A 498 11.53 5.70 -33.77
CA GLN A 498 10.35 5.77 -32.88
C GLN A 498 9.07 6.15 -33.64
N GLY A 499 9.11 7.16 -34.52
CA GLY A 499 7.96 7.57 -35.32
C GLY A 499 7.50 6.48 -36.31
N TYR A 500 8.44 5.80 -36.95
CA TYR A 500 8.17 4.69 -37.86
C TYR A 500 7.77 3.43 -37.10
N PHE A 501 8.36 3.11 -35.95
CA PHE A 501 7.98 1.94 -35.14
C PHE A 501 6.56 2.11 -34.61
N LEU A 502 6.18 3.34 -34.20
CA LEU A 502 4.81 3.65 -33.81
C LEU A 502 3.86 3.60 -35.01
N ALA A 503 4.25 4.17 -36.16
CA ALA A 503 3.44 4.12 -37.38
C ALA A 503 3.29 2.69 -37.95
N PHE A 504 4.33 1.85 -37.86
CA PHE A 504 4.30 0.45 -38.30
C PHE A 504 3.58 -0.45 -37.31
N ALA A 505 3.65 -0.19 -36.00
CA ALA A 505 2.83 -0.89 -35.02
C ALA A 505 1.33 -0.63 -35.29
N VAL A 506 0.94 0.63 -35.51
CA VAL A 506 -0.45 0.99 -35.79
C VAL A 506 -0.88 0.56 -37.20
N LEU A 507 -0.01 0.63 -38.22
CA LEU A 507 -0.29 0.11 -39.57
C LEU A 507 -0.41 -1.42 -39.57
N GLY A 508 0.45 -2.12 -38.81
CA GLY A 508 0.37 -3.57 -38.61
C GLY A 508 -0.97 -3.97 -37.98
N LEU A 509 -1.43 -3.21 -36.97
CA LEU A 509 -2.74 -3.39 -36.35
C LEU A 509 -3.90 -3.03 -37.29
N THR A 510 -3.73 -2.03 -38.16
CA THR A 510 -4.73 -1.64 -39.18
C THR A 510 -4.85 -2.70 -40.29
N ILE A 511 -3.73 -3.32 -40.70
CA ILE A 511 -3.71 -4.42 -41.66
C ILE A 511 -4.28 -5.70 -41.03
N LEU A 512 -3.99 -5.97 -39.75
CA LEU A 512 -4.56 -7.09 -39.00
C LEU A 512 -6.11 -6.97 -38.95
N ALA A 513 -6.60 -5.77 -38.63
CA ALA A 513 -8.03 -5.44 -38.67
C ALA A 513 -8.62 -5.55 -40.09
N ALA A 514 -7.89 -5.11 -41.12
CA ALA A 514 -8.33 -5.21 -42.52
C ALA A 514 -8.39 -6.66 -43.03
N THR A 515 -7.54 -7.57 -42.55
CA THR A 515 -7.61 -8.98 -42.95
C THR A 515 -8.76 -9.76 -42.30
N ARG A 516 -9.42 -9.17 -41.29
CA ARG A 516 -10.61 -9.70 -40.60
C ARG A 516 -11.90 -8.97 -41.00
N LEU A 517 -11.86 -8.12 -42.02
CA LEU A 517 -12.98 -7.33 -42.56
C LEU A 517 -14.29 -8.12 -42.76
N PRO A 518 -14.29 -9.37 -43.27
CA PRO A 518 -15.52 -10.13 -43.46
C PRO A 518 -16.26 -10.45 -42.15
N ASP A 519 -15.53 -10.59 -41.04
CA ASP A 519 -16.07 -10.96 -39.73
C ASP A 519 -16.50 -9.74 -38.89
N LEU A 520 -16.06 -8.53 -39.27
CA LEU A 520 -16.40 -7.27 -38.61
C LEU A 520 -17.69 -6.62 -39.17
N GLY A 521 -18.21 -7.14 -40.28
CA GLY A 521 -19.42 -6.65 -40.95
C GLY A 521 -19.32 -5.19 -41.39
N GLU A 522 -20.47 -4.51 -41.41
CA GLU A 522 -20.60 -3.10 -41.83
C GLU A 522 -19.76 -2.12 -40.99
N ASN A 523 -19.29 -2.53 -39.81
CA ASN A 523 -18.46 -1.70 -38.95
C ASN A 523 -16.96 -1.76 -39.30
N GLY A 524 -16.52 -2.76 -40.07
CA GLY A 524 -15.11 -2.94 -40.48
C GLY A 524 -14.46 -1.73 -41.18
N PRO A 525 -15.15 -1.03 -42.12
CA PRO A 525 -14.61 0.17 -42.76
C PRO A 525 -14.32 1.31 -41.79
N TYR A 526 -15.14 1.49 -40.74
CA TYR A 526 -14.93 2.56 -39.74
C TYR A 526 -13.70 2.32 -38.86
N PHE A 527 -13.35 1.05 -38.61
CA PHE A 527 -12.12 0.69 -37.89
C PHE A 527 -10.86 1.00 -38.70
N ILE A 528 -10.88 0.73 -40.00
CA ILE A 528 -9.76 1.01 -40.90
C ILE A 528 -9.60 2.52 -41.07
N VAL A 529 -10.70 3.25 -41.25
CA VAL A 529 -10.69 4.71 -41.37
C VAL A 529 -10.27 5.35 -40.04
N GLY A 530 -10.77 4.88 -38.90
CA GLY A 530 -10.39 5.37 -37.57
C GLY A 530 -8.91 5.12 -37.22
N GLY A 531 -8.41 3.90 -37.45
CA GLY A 531 -7.00 3.55 -37.27
C GLY A 531 -6.07 4.34 -38.19
N ALA A 532 -6.47 4.54 -39.45
CA ALA A 532 -5.73 5.37 -40.40
C ALA A 532 -5.76 6.86 -40.01
N ILE A 533 -6.89 7.39 -39.53
CA ILE A 533 -7.00 8.78 -39.05
C ILE A 533 -6.15 9.01 -37.81
N VAL A 534 -6.17 8.09 -36.83
CA VAL A 534 -5.32 8.19 -35.63
C VAL A 534 -3.84 8.09 -36.00
N SER A 535 -3.49 7.20 -36.93
CA SER A 535 -2.12 7.10 -37.47
C SER A 535 -1.67 8.37 -38.17
N LEU A 536 -2.55 8.93 -39.02
CA LEU A 536 -2.31 10.19 -39.72
C LEU A 536 -2.27 11.38 -38.76
N LEU A 537 -3.06 11.39 -37.69
CA LEU A 537 -3.03 12.42 -36.64
C LEU A 537 -1.75 12.34 -35.81
N ILE A 538 -1.31 11.16 -35.40
CA ILE A 538 -0.05 10.98 -34.67
C ILE A 538 1.13 11.33 -35.58
N PHE A 539 1.12 10.87 -36.82
CA PHE A 539 2.11 11.23 -37.84
C PHE A 539 2.09 12.73 -38.13
N TRP A 540 0.93 13.35 -38.29
CA TRP A 540 0.81 14.79 -38.54
C TRP A 540 1.16 15.63 -37.30
N MET A 541 0.85 15.20 -36.08
CA MET A 541 1.25 15.91 -34.85
C MET A 541 2.77 15.84 -34.65
N THR A 542 3.39 14.68 -34.89
CA THR A 542 4.85 14.54 -34.81
C THR A 542 5.54 15.28 -35.95
N HIS A 543 4.99 15.21 -37.17
CA HIS A 543 5.56 15.83 -38.37
C HIS A 543 5.35 17.37 -38.40
N ARG A 544 4.14 17.87 -38.14
CA ARG A 544 3.83 19.32 -38.07
C ARG A 544 4.61 19.98 -36.94
N ARG A 545 4.78 19.33 -35.79
CA ARG A 545 5.58 19.86 -34.68
C ARG A 545 7.07 19.88 -35.03
N SER A 546 7.58 18.87 -35.75
CA SER A 546 8.96 18.90 -36.27
C SER A 546 9.19 20.03 -37.28
N HIS A 547 8.23 20.29 -38.17
CA HIS A 547 8.31 21.38 -39.14
C HIS A 547 8.15 22.76 -38.51
N HIS A 548 7.26 22.92 -37.52
CA HIS A 548 7.06 24.20 -36.85
C HIS A 548 8.23 24.60 -35.93
N LEU A 549 8.97 23.60 -35.43
CA LEU A 549 10.20 23.79 -34.65
C LEU A 549 11.41 24.04 -35.56
N ALA A 550 11.51 23.35 -36.70
CA ALA A 550 12.53 23.64 -37.71
C ALA A 550 12.32 25.03 -38.36
N SER A 551 11.07 25.49 -38.49
CA SER A 551 10.69 26.81 -39.03
C SER A 551 10.77 27.96 -38.00
N LYS A 552 11.61 27.83 -36.97
CA LYS A 552 11.86 28.88 -35.96
C LYS A 552 13.30 28.98 -35.51
N ASP A 553 13.96 27.85 -35.27
CA ASP A 553 15.29 27.78 -34.64
C ASP A 553 16.46 28.23 -35.55
N GLN A 554 16.26 29.13 -36.51
CA GLN A 554 17.30 29.56 -37.44
C GLN A 554 17.95 30.94 -37.18
N THR A 555 17.75 31.59 -36.02
CA THR A 555 18.29 32.95 -35.85
C THR A 555 19.19 33.24 -34.65
N ALA A 556 19.63 32.27 -33.85
CA ALA A 556 20.71 32.51 -32.88
C ALA A 556 21.61 31.29 -32.66
N ALA A 557 22.93 31.48 -32.82
CA ALA A 557 23.94 30.48 -32.49
C ALA A 557 24.01 30.30 -30.97
N HIS A 558 23.11 29.50 -30.40
CA HIS A 558 23.11 29.22 -28.97
C HIS A 558 24.36 28.42 -28.56
N PRO A 559 24.93 28.70 -27.37
CA PRO A 559 26.12 28.02 -26.88
C PRO A 559 25.86 26.52 -26.75
N GLN A 560 26.69 25.73 -27.42
CA GLN A 560 26.66 24.27 -27.38
C GLN A 560 27.53 23.74 -26.23
N PRO A 561 27.33 22.48 -25.77
CA PRO A 561 28.28 21.82 -24.87
C PRO A 561 29.71 21.90 -25.45
N GLY A 562 30.63 22.53 -24.70
CA GLY A 562 32.00 22.80 -25.16
C GLY A 562 32.29 24.26 -25.55
N THR A 563 31.29 25.14 -25.53
CA THR A 563 31.51 26.60 -25.66
C THR A 563 32.20 27.12 -24.40
N THR A 564 33.33 27.80 -24.54
CA THR A 564 34.06 28.44 -23.43
C THR A 564 33.17 29.51 -22.77
N GLY A 565 33.06 29.50 -21.43
CA GLY A 565 32.25 30.47 -20.67
C GLY A 565 31.04 29.89 -19.93
N PHE A 566 30.63 28.65 -20.23
CA PHE A 566 29.49 27.98 -19.59
C PHE A 566 29.89 26.74 -18.79
N TYR A 567 29.41 26.64 -17.54
CA TYR A 567 29.47 25.41 -16.76
C TYR A 567 28.20 24.59 -16.96
N TRP A 568 28.33 23.36 -17.44
CA TRP A 568 27.20 22.48 -17.77
C TRP A 568 26.92 21.47 -16.66
N ILE A 569 25.78 21.66 -15.99
CA ILE A 569 25.22 20.73 -15.00
C ILE A 569 24.33 19.73 -15.74
N GLY A 570 24.63 18.44 -15.60
CA GLY A 570 23.89 17.35 -16.24
C GLY A 570 23.62 16.21 -15.27
N ILE A 571 22.64 15.36 -15.59
CA ILE A 571 22.41 14.12 -14.85
C ILE A 571 23.59 13.18 -15.09
N GLU A 572 24.14 12.58 -14.03
CA GLU A 572 25.25 11.63 -14.14
C GLU A 572 24.89 10.49 -15.10
N THR A 573 25.87 10.11 -15.94
CA THR A 573 25.66 9.14 -17.01
C THR A 573 25.13 7.79 -16.49
N TRP A 574 25.56 7.36 -15.29
CA TRP A 574 25.08 6.12 -14.69
C TRP A 574 23.64 6.25 -14.15
N GLN A 575 23.26 7.36 -13.51
CA GLN A 575 21.88 7.61 -13.08
C GLN A 575 20.93 7.66 -14.28
N ARG A 576 21.41 8.22 -15.39
CA ARG A 576 20.68 8.23 -16.66
C ARG A 576 20.46 6.82 -17.21
N ARG A 577 21.50 5.98 -17.19
CA ARG A 577 21.43 4.56 -17.59
C ARG A 577 20.55 3.75 -16.66
N LEU A 578 20.61 3.99 -15.35
CA LEU A 578 19.79 3.30 -14.35
C LEU A 578 18.31 3.66 -14.52
N ARG A 579 17.98 4.96 -14.60
CA ARG A 579 16.60 5.42 -14.83
C ARG A 579 16.06 4.89 -16.17
N PHE A 580 16.90 4.87 -17.20
CA PHE A 580 16.56 4.26 -18.49
C PHE A 580 16.33 2.75 -18.37
N GLY A 581 17.21 2.04 -17.67
CA GLY A 581 17.13 0.60 -17.45
C GLY A 581 15.89 0.21 -16.65
N VAL A 582 15.57 0.96 -15.59
CA VAL A 582 14.37 0.73 -14.75
C VAL A 582 13.10 1.06 -15.53
N ALA A 583 13.02 2.18 -16.22
CA ALA A 583 11.84 2.52 -17.02
C ALA A 583 11.62 1.53 -18.17
N THR A 584 12.69 1.11 -18.85
CA THR A 584 12.64 0.10 -19.92
C THR A 584 12.30 -1.28 -19.36
N GLY A 585 12.87 -1.66 -18.22
CA GLY A 585 12.59 -2.92 -17.54
C GLY A 585 11.15 -3.02 -17.07
N LEU A 586 10.62 -1.97 -16.43
CA LEU A 586 9.21 -1.88 -16.06
C LEU A 586 8.30 -1.93 -17.30
N PHE A 587 8.66 -1.24 -18.38
CA PHE A 587 7.92 -1.33 -19.65
C PHE A 587 7.92 -2.74 -20.24
N LEU A 588 9.06 -3.44 -20.22
CA LEU A 588 9.19 -4.80 -20.75
C LEU A 588 8.45 -5.83 -19.90
N VAL A 589 8.55 -5.76 -18.58
CA VAL A 589 7.79 -6.62 -17.64
C VAL A 589 6.29 -6.39 -17.82
N TRP A 590 5.88 -5.12 -17.95
CA TRP A 590 4.51 -4.75 -18.20
C TRP A 590 4.05 -5.27 -19.57
N ALA A 591 4.79 -5.03 -20.65
CA ALA A 591 4.49 -5.55 -21.99
C ALA A 591 4.41 -7.08 -22.02
N TRP A 592 5.23 -7.78 -21.21
CA TRP A 592 5.20 -9.23 -21.06
C TRP A 592 3.93 -9.71 -20.34
N ILE A 593 3.54 -9.08 -19.22
CA ILE A 593 2.27 -9.35 -18.51
C ILE A 593 1.07 -9.18 -19.47
N TRP A 594 1.10 -8.15 -20.33
CA TRP A 594 0.01 -7.91 -21.28
C TRP A 594 0.01 -8.82 -22.49
N ALA A 595 1.18 -9.21 -23.00
CA ALA A 595 1.29 -10.27 -24.01
C ALA A 595 0.70 -11.59 -23.46
N TRP A 596 0.90 -11.85 -22.17
CA TRP A 596 0.34 -13.00 -21.49
C TRP A 596 -1.20 -12.91 -21.36
N LEU A 597 -1.75 -11.77 -20.93
CA LEU A 597 -3.20 -11.54 -20.83
C LEU A 597 -3.92 -11.60 -22.19
N GLY A 598 -3.32 -11.05 -23.26
CA GLY A 598 -3.88 -11.14 -24.62
C GLY A 598 -3.92 -12.57 -25.17
N ILE A 599 -2.94 -13.41 -24.83
CA ILE A 599 -2.90 -14.83 -25.22
C ILE A 599 -3.97 -15.64 -24.47
N VAL A 600 -4.26 -15.28 -23.21
CA VAL A 600 -5.32 -15.89 -22.40
C VAL A 600 -6.73 -15.54 -22.94
N GLU A 601 -6.92 -14.32 -23.47
CA GLU A 601 -8.22 -13.83 -23.99
C GLU A 601 -8.55 -14.37 -25.39
N VAL A 602 -7.59 -14.38 -26.33
CA VAL A 602 -7.71 -15.06 -27.65
C VAL A 602 -7.92 -16.57 -27.46
N THR A 603 -7.58 -17.05 -26.25
CA THR A 603 -7.82 -18.40 -25.70
C THR A 603 -9.24 -18.93 -25.85
N ARG A 604 -10.27 -18.06 -25.79
CA ARG A 604 -11.70 -18.41 -25.67
C ARG A 604 -12.47 -18.04 -26.95
N THR A 605 -13.31 -18.96 -27.43
CA THR A 605 -13.84 -19.08 -28.80
C THR A 605 -14.92 -18.08 -29.22
N THR A 606 -14.88 -16.82 -28.79
CA THR A 606 -15.73 -15.78 -29.38
C THR A 606 -15.03 -15.10 -30.56
N PRO A 607 -15.77 -14.68 -31.61
CA PRO A 607 -15.20 -13.93 -32.72
C PRO A 607 -14.46 -12.71 -32.16
N VAL A 608 -13.25 -12.47 -32.66
CA VAL A 608 -12.35 -11.41 -32.19
C VAL A 608 -13.05 -10.06 -32.31
N GLY A 609 -13.64 -9.59 -31.21
CA GLY A 609 -14.47 -8.40 -31.16
C GLY A 609 -13.98 -7.46 -30.06
N HIS A 610 -13.55 -6.26 -30.46
CA HIS A 610 -13.42 -5.04 -29.65
C HIS A 610 -12.48 -4.99 -28.43
N HIS A 611 -12.02 -6.11 -27.84
CA HIS A 611 -11.12 -6.10 -26.67
C HIS A 611 -9.69 -5.60 -26.99
N GLU A 612 -9.28 -5.56 -28.27
CA GLU A 612 -7.93 -5.12 -28.67
C GLU A 612 -7.73 -3.58 -28.63
N ILE A 613 -8.82 -2.81 -28.70
CA ILE A 613 -8.81 -1.33 -28.71
C ILE A 613 -8.30 -0.76 -27.37
N PRO A 614 -8.81 -1.20 -26.22
CA PRO A 614 -8.27 -0.75 -24.94
C PRO A 614 -6.82 -1.18 -24.69
N LEU A 615 -6.45 -2.37 -25.13
CA LEU A 615 -5.09 -2.90 -25.02
C LEU A 615 -4.09 -2.03 -25.80
N MET A 616 -4.44 -1.61 -27.02
CA MET A 616 -3.65 -0.65 -27.79
C MET A 616 -3.56 0.72 -27.11
N ALA A 617 -4.67 1.25 -26.62
CA ALA A 617 -4.69 2.55 -25.95
C ALA A 617 -3.82 2.56 -24.69
N LEU A 618 -3.82 1.46 -23.92
CA LEU A 618 -3.00 1.30 -22.73
C LEU A 618 -1.50 1.19 -23.06
N ALA A 619 -1.13 0.38 -24.06
CA ALA A 619 0.25 0.24 -24.51
C ALA A 619 0.82 1.56 -25.07
N ILE A 620 0.01 2.29 -25.85
CA ILE A 620 0.36 3.63 -26.35
C ILE A 620 0.58 4.58 -25.16
N SER A 621 -0.25 4.51 -24.12
CA SER A 621 -0.14 5.37 -22.94
C SER A 621 1.11 5.11 -22.11
N THR A 622 1.44 3.85 -21.87
CA THR A 622 2.69 3.46 -21.18
C THR A 622 3.91 3.86 -21.98
N LEU A 623 3.88 3.71 -23.31
CA LEU A 623 4.95 4.15 -24.20
C LEU A 623 5.10 5.68 -24.17
N ILE A 624 4.01 6.44 -24.19
CA ILE A 624 4.06 7.90 -24.08
C ILE A 624 4.60 8.31 -22.69
N PHE A 625 4.21 7.62 -21.62
CA PHE A 625 4.72 7.88 -20.26
C PHE A 625 6.22 7.61 -20.15
N ALA A 626 6.70 6.47 -20.67
CA ALA A 626 8.12 6.14 -20.74
C ALA A 626 8.89 7.17 -21.59
N THR A 627 8.30 7.64 -22.69
CA THR A 627 8.89 8.69 -23.55
C THR A 627 8.96 10.02 -22.83
N HIS A 628 7.94 10.39 -22.04
CA HIS A 628 7.94 11.61 -21.23
C HIS A 628 8.98 11.56 -20.11
N PHE A 629 9.13 10.41 -19.44
CA PHE A 629 10.17 10.20 -18.44
C PHE A 629 11.59 10.20 -19.07
N PHE A 630 11.70 9.77 -20.33
CA PHE A 630 12.94 9.86 -21.08
C PHE A 630 13.28 11.30 -21.50
N LYS A 631 12.28 12.14 -21.83
CA LYS A 631 12.47 13.60 -22.06
C LYS A 631 13.26 14.17 -20.87
N THR A 632 12.77 13.98 -19.65
CA THR A 632 13.34 14.65 -18.46
C THR A 632 14.77 14.23 -18.14
N ALA A 633 15.21 13.05 -18.59
CA ALA A 633 16.57 12.54 -18.36
C ALA A 633 17.66 13.16 -19.26
N LEU A 634 17.27 13.89 -20.32
CA LEU A 634 18.20 14.46 -21.30
C LEU A 634 18.49 15.95 -21.11
N TYR A 635 17.88 16.59 -20.11
CA TYR A 635 18.08 18.00 -19.84
C TYR A 635 19.51 18.29 -19.35
N ARG A 636 20.03 19.46 -19.71
CA ARG A 636 21.26 20.03 -19.16
C ARG A 636 21.06 21.50 -18.85
N LEU A 637 21.72 21.99 -17.82
CA LEU A 637 21.72 23.40 -17.44
C LEU A 637 23.13 23.97 -17.62
N GLY A 638 23.30 24.87 -18.56
CA GLY A 638 24.51 25.68 -18.74
C GLY A 638 24.40 26.96 -17.94
N VAL A 639 25.40 27.28 -17.13
CA VAL A 639 25.44 28.51 -16.32
C VAL A 639 26.69 29.30 -16.71
N GLY A 640 26.54 30.48 -17.30
CA GLY A 640 27.65 31.27 -17.88
C GLY A 640 27.21 32.66 -18.30
N ASP A 641 28.15 33.61 -18.41
CA ASP A 641 27.96 34.95 -19.02
C ASP A 641 26.63 35.68 -18.71
N GLY A 642 26.23 35.74 -17.42
CA GLY A 642 25.03 36.47 -16.99
C GLY A 642 23.69 35.74 -17.21
N GLN A 643 23.71 34.55 -17.78
CA GLN A 643 22.53 33.82 -18.25
C GLN A 643 22.55 32.35 -17.83
N VAL A 644 21.37 31.72 -17.88
CA VAL A 644 21.21 30.27 -17.79
C VAL A 644 20.66 29.76 -19.11
N VAL A 645 21.28 28.68 -19.59
CA VAL A 645 20.92 27.99 -20.83
C VAL A 645 20.40 26.61 -20.45
N MET A 646 19.12 26.36 -20.67
CA MET A 646 18.53 25.04 -20.54
C MET A 646 18.55 24.33 -21.90
N LEU A 647 19.35 23.27 -22.01
CA LEU A 647 19.27 22.34 -23.13
C LEU A 647 18.16 21.33 -22.86
N HIS A 648 17.15 21.36 -23.72
CA HIS A 648 16.07 20.41 -23.76
C HIS A 648 16.45 19.16 -24.57
N PRO A 649 15.65 18.10 -24.45
CA PRO A 649 15.66 17.00 -25.40
C PRO A 649 15.49 17.49 -26.85
N TRP A 650 16.16 16.82 -27.79
CA TRP A 650 16.17 17.15 -29.23
C TRP A 650 16.72 18.55 -29.60
N ASN A 651 17.74 19.04 -28.88
CA ASN A 651 18.52 20.26 -29.22
C ASN A 651 17.77 21.60 -29.13
N ARG A 652 16.61 21.66 -28.46
CA ARG A 652 15.98 22.94 -28.15
C ARG A 652 16.73 23.62 -26.99
N THR A 653 16.96 24.92 -27.11
CA THR A 653 17.65 25.73 -26.09
C THR A 653 16.69 26.79 -25.56
N SER A 654 16.49 26.84 -24.24
CA SER A 654 15.88 28.02 -23.60
C SER A 654 16.97 28.81 -22.91
N VAL A 655 17.02 30.11 -23.15
CA VAL A 655 18.02 31.00 -22.57
C VAL A 655 17.28 32.08 -21.81
N ALA A 656 17.74 32.39 -20.60
CA ALA A 656 17.22 33.49 -19.81
C ALA A 656 18.33 34.14 -18.98
N ASP A 657 18.30 35.47 -18.90
CA ASP A 657 19.13 36.20 -17.94
C ASP A 657 18.70 35.87 -16.51
N PHE A 658 19.61 36.04 -15.54
CA PHE A 658 19.33 35.64 -14.15
C PHE A 658 18.07 36.28 -13.54
N ASP A 659 17.71 37.51 -13.94
CA ASP A 659 16.50 38.23 -13.51
C ASP A 659 15.21 37.74 -14.18
N GLN A 660 15.31 37.01 -15.29
CA GLN A 660 14.18 36.41 -15.99
C GLN A 660 13.87 34.98 -15.51
N ILE A 661 14.74 34.40 -14.68
CA ILE A 661 14.56 33.06 -14.13
C ILE A 661 13.53 33.09 -13.02
N ILE A 662 12.59 32.14 -13.06
CA ILE A 662 11.66 31.88 -11.96
C ILE A 662 12.17 30.66 -11.19
N LEU A 663 12.35 30.79 -9.88
CA LEU A 663 12.95 29.76 -9.02
C LEU A 663 12.02 29.42 -7.86
N SER A 664 11.92 28.12 -7.56
CA SER A 664 11.38 27.60 -6.31
C SER A 664 12.40 26.68 -5.64
N ASP A 665 12.12 26.24 -4.42
CA ASP A 665 13.02 25.38 -3.64
C ASP A 665 13.34 24.05 -4.34
N GLN A 666 12.48 23.62 -5.27
CA GLN A 666 12.56 22.31 -5.93
C GLN A 666 12.63 22.37 -7.46
N ALA A 667 12.39 23.53 -8.09
CA ALA A 667 12.29 23.64 -9.55
C ALA A 667 12.68 25.02 -10.06
N ILE A 668 13.21 25.05 -11.28
CA ILE A 668 13.67 26.24 -11.99
C ILE A 668 12.97 26.34 -13.35
N GLN A 669 12.59 27.56 -13.72
CA GLN A 669 12.11 27.91 -15.05
C GLN A 669 13.12 28.83 -15.75
N VAL A 670 13.58 28.42 -16.93
CA VAL A 670 14.52 29.17 -17.78
C VAL A 670 13.82 29.41 -19.12
N GLY A 671 13.42 30.65 -19.39
CA GLY A 671 12.56 30.98 -20.52
C GLY A 671 11.21 30.25 -20.41
N ASP A 672 10.92 29.40 -21.38
CA ASP A 672 9.72 28.54 -21.40
C ASP A 672 9.99 27.11 -20.85
N GLY A 673 11.23 26.79 -20.51
CA GLY A 673 11.61 25.49 -19.99
C GLY A 673 11.45 25.38 -18.48
N HIS A 674 10.87 24.26 -18.02
CA HIS A 674 10.68 23.96 -16.60
C HIS A 674 11.39 22.66 -16.24
N ILE A 675 12.15 22.65 -15.14
CA ILE A 675 12.76 21.42 -14.65
C ILE A 675 12.84 21.36 -13.13
N HIS A 676 12.69 20.15 -12.60
CA HIS A 676 12.88 19.86 -11.19
C HIS A 676 14.38 19.78 -10.88
N LEU A 677 14.85 20.58 -9.91
CA LEU A 677 16.26 20.67 -9.52
C LEU A 677 16.78 19.36 -8.92
N GLY A 678 15.91 18.57 -8.25
CA GLY A 678 16.26 17.23 -7.75
C GLY A 678 16.63 16.21 -8.85
N LEU A 679 16.52 16.56 -10.14
CA LEU A 679 17.03 15.72 -11.22
C LEU A 679 18.55 15.82 -11.39
N PHE A 680 19.18 16.88 -10.89
CA PHE A 680 20.61 17.14 -11.03
C PHE A 680 21.35 16.92 -9.71
N PRO A 681 22.68 16.69 -9.72
CA PRO A 681 23.47 16.60 -8.51
C PRO A 681 23.37 17.89 -7.70
N TRP A 682 22.84 17.81 -6.47
CA TRP A 682 22.62 18.98 -5.63
C TRP A 682 23.91 19.77 -5.37
N GLN A 683 25.05 19.08 -5.26
CA GLN A 683 26.36 19.69 -5.09
C GLN A 683 26.74 20.62 -6.26
N GLU A 684 26.42 20.25 -7.49
CA GLU A 684 26.70 21.09 -8.68
C GLU A 684 25.74 22.28 -8.75
N ILE A 685 24.45 22.07 -8.44
CA ILE A 685 23.47 23.16 -8.34
C ILE A 685 23.91 24.19 -7.28
N ALA A 686 24.25 23.73 -6.08
CA ALA A 686 24.65 24.58 -4.96
C ALA A 686 25.93 25.37 -5.27
N ARG A 687 26.89 24.75 -5.98
CA ARG A 687 28.19 25.36 -6.30
C ARG A 687 28.13 26.33 -7.47
N HIS A 688 27.40 26.00 -8.55
CA HIS A 688 27.50 26.73 -9.81
C HIS A 688 26.26 27.54 -10.18
N LEU A 689 25.07 27.08 -9.79
CA LEU A 689 23.79 27.74 -10.11
C LEU A 689 23.35 28.68 -8.99
N MET A 690 23.23 28.18 -7.76
CA MET A 690 22.63 28.90 -6.63
C MET A 690 23.27 30.26 -6.30
N PRO A 691 24.61 30.43 -6.32
CA PRO A 691 25.22 31.71 -6.01
C PRO A 691 24.81 32.84 -6.98
N LYS A 692 24.46 32.47 -8.22
CA LYS A 692 24.03 33.41 -9.26
C LYS A 692 22.51 33.61 -9.30
N MET A 693 21.74 32.77 -8.60
CA MET A 693 20.28 32.86 -8.50
C MET A 693 19.79 33.94 -7.53
N ALA A 694 20.67 34.73 -6.90
CA ALA A 694 20.25 35.84 -6.04
C ALA A 694 19.36 36.86 -6.77
N ARG A 695 19.51 36.97 -8.10
CA ARG A 695 18.71 37.83 -8.97
C ARG A 695 17.43 37.19 -9.50
N ALA A 696 17.24 35.89 -9.34
CA ALA A 696 16.08 35.17 -9.87
C ALA A 696 14.80 35.50 -9.08
N LYS A 697 13.67 35.54 -9.77
CA LYS A 697 12.36 35.72 -9.15
C LYS A 697 11.98 34.46 -8.39
N ARG A 698 12.00 34.53 -7.05
CA ARG A 698 11.56 33.42 -6.20
C ARG A 698 10.04 33.36 -6.12
N VAL A 699 9.48 32.17 -6.33
CA VAL A 699 8.04 31.90 -6.18
C VAL A 699 7.82 30.68 -5.30
N PRO A 700 6.71 30.60 -4.54
CA PRO A 700 6.36 29.41 -3.79
C PRO A 700 6.23 28.19 -4.72
N HIS A 701 6.58 27.00 -4.22
CA HIS A 701 6.52 25.76 -5.01
C HIS A 701 5.13 25.47 -5.61
N ARG A 702 4.04 25.92 -4.96
CA ARG A 702 2.67 25.82 -5.50
C ARG A 702 2.48 26.65 -6.78
N GLU A 703 3.08 27.82 -6.86
CA GLU A 703 3.02 28.69 -8.05
C GLU A 703 3.84 28.09 -9.19
N MET A 704 5.02 27.54 -8.89
CA MET A 704 5.82 26.80 -9.87
C MET A 704 5.08 25.56 -10.41
N ARG A 705 4.37 24.81 -9.57
CA ARG A 705 3.49 23.71 -10.03
C ARG A 705 2.36 24.22 -10.92
N ARG A 706 1.79 25.39 -10.64
CA ARG A 706 0.75 26.00 -11.49
C ARG A 706 1.30 26.37 -12.86
N LEU A 707 2.50 26.94 -12.93
CA LEU A 707 3.18 27.26 -14.20
C LEU A 707 3.49 25.99 -14.99
N TRP A 708 4.03 24.96 -14.32
CA TRP A 708 4.26 23.66 -14.95
C TRP A 708 2.99 23.02 -15.49
N TRP A 709 1.89 23.04 -14.73
CA TRP A 709 0.58 22.55 -15.17
C TRP A 709 -0.01 23.39 -16.31
N ARG A 710 0.24 24.70 -16.34
CA ARG A 710 -0.17 25.53 -17.47
C ARG A 710 0.54 25.11 -18.76
N ASP A 711 1.83 24.80 -18.67
CA ASP A 711 2.68 24.59 -19.84
C ASP A 711 2.73 23.12 -20.29
N ASN A 712 2.56 22.17 -19.38
CA ASN A 712 2.60 20.72 -19.65
C ASN A 712 1.27 20.02 -19.38
N GLY A 713 0.31 20.68 -18.73
CA GLY A 713 -0.93 20.04 -18.27
C GLY A 713 -1.77 19.46 -19.39
N VAL A 714 -1.76 20.07 -20.59
CA VAL A 714 -2.46 19.50 -21.74
C VAL A 714 -1.84 18.17 -22.16
N GLU A 715 -0.50 18.07 -22.24
CA GLU A 715 0.17 16.80 -22.58
C GLU A 715 -0.06 15.74 -21.51
N VAL A 716 0.04 16.11 -20.23
CA VAL A 716 -0.17 15.19 -19.10
C VAL A 716 -1.63 14.74 -19.03
N MET A 717 -2.59 15.65 -19.22
CA MET A 717 -4.02 15.30 -19.28
C MET A 717 -4.35 14.45 -20.50
N LEU A 718 -3.68 14.66 -21.65
CA LEU A 718 -3.84 13.81 -22.82
C LEU A 718 -3.28 12.40 -22.56
N MET A 719 -2.11 12.29 -21.93
CA MET A 719 -1.52 11.01 -21.53
C MET A 719 -2.40 10.27 -20.54
N LEU A 720 -2.86 10.96 -19.51
CA LEU A 720 -3.77 10.40 -18.52
C LEU A 720 -5.12 10.05 -19.16
N ALA A 721 -5.64 10.86 -20.08
CA ALA A 721 -6.89 10.57 -20.79
C ALA A 721 -6.76 9.39 -21.75
N LEU A 722 -5.61 9.19 -22.39
CA LEU A 722 -5.33 8.01 -23.21
C LEU A 722 -5.11 6.78 -22.33
N GLY A 723 -4.44 6.91 -21.19
CA GLY A 723 -4.18 5.83 -20.25
C GLY A 723 -5.45 5.37 -19.54
N LEU A 724 -6.20 6.32 -18.99
CA LEU A 724 -7.54 6.08 -18.44
C LEU A 724 -8.51 5.66 -19.54
N GLY A 725 -8.47 6.25 -20.72
CA GLY A 725 -9.32 5.86 -21.84
C GLY A 725 -9.07 4.42 -22.27
N GLY A 726 -7.82 3.99 -22.30
CA GLY A 726 -7.43 2.59 -22.50
C GLY A 726 -7.89 1.69 -21.36
N LEU A 727 -7.66 2.08 -20.10
CA LEU A 727 -8.14 1.33 -18.92
C LEU A 727 -9.67 1.24 -18.87
N LEU A 728 -10.38 2.26 -19.31
CA LEU A 728 -11.84 2.32 -19.25
C LEU A 728 -12.49 1.61 -20.42
N LEU A 729 -11.92 1.73 -21.62
CA LEU A 729 -12.29 0.83 -22.70
C LEU A 729 -11.98 -0.62 -22.28
N PHE A 730 -10.95 -0.88 -21.48
CA PHE A 730 -10.57 -2.23 -21.02
C PHE A 730 -11.49 -2.76 -19.94
N ALA A 731 -12.04 -1.86 -19.11
CA ALA A 731 -12.93 -2.20 -18.02
C ALA A 731 -14.41 -2.26 -18.45
N VAL A 732 -14.76 -1.63 -19.58
CA VAL A 732 -16.10 -1.62 -20.15
C VAL A 732 -16.31 -2.76 -21.14
N TYR A 733 -15.25 -3.20 -21.83
CA TYR A 733 -15.23 -4.42 -22.65
C TYR A 733 -14.76 -5.61 -21.84
#